data_AF-C6RJ80-F1
#
_entry.id   AF-C6RJ80-F1
#
_cell.length_a   1.000
_cell.length_b   1.000
_cell.length_c   1.000
_cell.angle_alpha   90.00
_cell.angle_beta   90.00
_cell.angle_gamma   90.00
#
_symmetry.space_group_name_H-M   'P 1'
#
loop_
_entity.id
_entity.type
_entity.pdbx_description
1 polymer ?
#
loop_
_entity_poly.entity_id
_entity_poly.type
_entity_poly.pdbx_seq_one_letter_code
_entity_poly.pdbx_strand_id
1 'polypeptide(L)'
;MLASASSTEVIGYSAKIEHGGKKYFVSIRSADNDGVNLSADQKINLSVQNGAVKTAEGKTLKADVYTVKNFPTGDSLEAEKGTAILGAFTKDGHEFSAKDQENGVPYSHSLQPRSGVKFNDNGFFERPFGLVEGTTDGVSAQKVDKGAGGMVYKLVKDGQTTYYVTNKEAVPHFNSHTGTVVIEGAKPGDKVKFAGGADSLTQAQNEDGLQAGAKQFIKDGDDTILYANGKNAGFSNSDDLKIVFKGVSIDPTAKDGAFTLKQNILADGAIKATDAQGFTKLFDDAPALKLDGTENVYKKEGKFYQDAQATKPLDADALNIKAVKFANGDVYTFRSAKKSQSKDAVKAYDEQSLSSNSQKGDALKSGDTTYEFFDKGNVAKISSDDFTFENSAQYLGSLNLDGAKNITKESFLSGKLGDKILPNAYSNITTGGVKFELKQNGDIKSLVASFEKAKEILSDTLKDRIADGAVELSKDGTLTNAQLQTLAQNAAKFANGAVKSAVLSVAELTSLNKEAADKIANSAVTLTDKDAFSKESLKALGAFSDKLKDGAIAKTQKLSAADFYEIFGKGFLSSDKLSSYKIANGALEIEDSANNLQNAVENRLNYFGEKIKSIKTSDGAELKISAMNFNKIGANKFDANDNIKLTGVSSNDKDAVLSDKVDSFEINKTLEVSVDEYAKFAAKLAGKGKFDIADDFKKIMKFLKTADVSKIEALNLKDKNIELSASDVEELAKLNDLNLHTKYGTQITLKQSAQELNADGSKLLKAFAGLSFGAGNAKKQIDVQGDDVLELDKDTFETFKFAADDNLKITNVTGSVYASDAKETFTFKQDASRVVINALSNGDKLDFSRLASNVTSVGDLNVAADAQTQLQDGKIYYVSGTAAGFASGFDKIFGEGKAFLTKAAGNEKSIILAKTYSGFEIYKVENNGDNVITKDEVKYIGSVSANRDFNLSADNIVLAAASKSLSAAQFATEAAKGAGGLNLLDTAENIKQNLANLISNKDKIASISSSDDKPINLTASQLGELKGKFAPSQTLKISEALKDGKTASADGGKYIFTLDKDEKNWQLEKFGADDKLDFSKVFEGKQLSAGEFDLNANGQKATLQDGKIYKAELSFTPSNQGGGANSELNALKKVFEESFEKGAKALLIAKNLKQEGNSYSYNYVYKIEDDGNGKLDQGDIKLLGIVNTNSGFQNNYDITAANAEL
;
A
#
# COMPACT_ATOMS: atom_id res chain seq x y z
N MET A 1 -8.18 -35.36 -2.14
CA MET A 1 -8.62 -35.25 -3.56
C MET A 1 -10.07 -35.69 -3.64
N LEU A 2 -10.95 -34.73 -3.96
CA LEU A 2 -12.30 -34.77 -4.55
C LEU A 2 -13.24 -35.98 -4.31
N ALA A 3 -14.38 -35.70 -3.67
CA ALA A 3 -15.69 -35.74 -4.33
C ALA A 3 -16.74 -34.94 -3.51
N SER A 4 -17.26 -33.89 -4.12
CA SER A 4 -18.44 -33.14 -3.70
C SER A 4 -19.71 -33.98 -3.90
N ALA A 5 -20.54 -34.12 -2.86
CA ALA A 5 -21.96 -34.41 -3.01
C ALA A 5 -22.73 -33.41 -2.14
N SER A 6 -23.36 -32.45 -2.82
CA SER A 6 -24.35 -31.53 -2.31
C SER A 6 -25.56 -32.29 -1.76
N SER A 7 -25.82 -32.21 -0.46
CA SER A 7 -27.16 -32.34 0.09
C SER A 7 -27.64 -30.96 0.50
N THR A 8 -28.56 -30.41 -0.29
CA THR A 8 -29.38 -29.26 0.07
C THR A 8 -30.14 -29.55 1.36
N GLU A 9 -29.61 -29.06 2.49
CA GLU A 9 -30.29 -29.11 3.79
C GLU A 9 -31.53 -28.23 3.76
N VAL A 10 -32.70 -28.87 3.77
CA VAL A 10 -33.99 -28.22 3.95
C VAL A 10 -34.16 -27.92 5.44
N ILE A 11 -33.82 -26.71 5.88
CA ILE A 11 -34.16 -26.23 7.23
C ILE A 11 -35.61 -25.74 7.18
N GLY A 12 -36.53 -26.54 7.73
CA GLY A 12 -37.91 -26.14 7.93
C GLY A 12 -38.04 -25.33 9.21
N TYR A 13 -38.43 -24.05 9.11
CA TYR A 13 -38.68 -23.21 10.27
C TYR A 13 -40.17 -23.27 10.63
N SER A 14 -40.48 -23.51 11.90
CA SER A 14 -41.86 -23.44 12.41
C SER A 14 -41.98 -22.39 13.51
N ALA A 15 -43.00 -21.54 13.43
CA ALA A 15 -43.24 -20.46 14.37
C ALA A 15 -44.69 -20.46 14.87
N LYS A 16 -44.86 -20.16 16.16
CA LYS A 16 -46.16 -19.89 16.79
C LYS A 16 -46.42 -18.39 16.73
N ILE A 17 -47.48 -17.96 16.06
CA ILE A 17 -47.82 -16.53 15.90
C ILE A 17 -49.22 -16.29 16.46
N GLU A 18 -49.36 -15.29 17.33
CA GLU A 18 -50.66 -14.76 17.77
C GLU A 18 -50.85 -13.35 17.20
N HIS A 19 -51.91 -13.15 16.41
CA HIS A 19 -52.22 -11.85 15.84
C HIS A 19 -53.74 -11.66 15.76
N GLY A 20 -54.24 -10.52 16.25
CA GLY A 20 -55.68 -10.21 16.27
C GLY A 20 -56.54 -11.18 17.09
N GLY A 21 -55.99 -11.83 18.13
CA GLY A 21 -56.70 -12.78 19.00
C GLY A 21 -56.84 -14.21 18.46
N LYS A 22 -56.24 -14.53 17.30
CA LYS A 22 -56.18 -15.89 16.72
C LYS A 22 -54.75 -16.44 16.78
N LYS A 23 -54.63 -17.75 17.00
CA LYS A 23 -53.35 -18.47 17.09
C LYS A 23 -53.07 -19.24 15.79
N TYR A 24 -51.87 -19.07 15.25
CA TYR A 24 -51.44 -19.66 13.98
C TYR A 24 -50.18 -20.50 14.18
N PHE A 25 -50.11 -21.62 13.48
CA PHE A 25 -48.89 -22.40 13.28
C PHE A 25 -48.44 -22.24 11.83
N VAL A 26 -47.21 -21.76 11.62
CA VAL A 26 -46.68 -21.44 10.30
C VAL A 26 -45.45 -22.28 10.03
N SER A 27 -45.43 -22.98 8.88
CA SER A 27 -44.28 -23.73 8.38
C SER A 27 -43.70 -23.07 7.14
N ILE A 28 -42.41 -22.73 7.17
CA ILE A 28 -41.70 -22.06 6.06
C ILE A 28 -40.60 -22.99 5.57
N ARG A 29 -40.62 -23.32 4.28
CA ARG A 29 -39.52 -24.01 3.59
C ARG A 29 -38.58 -22.98 2.97
N SER A 30 -37.28 -23.09 3.27
CA SER A 30 -36.27 -22.11 2.83
C SER A 30 -36.14 -22.06 1.31
N ALA A 31 -36.29 -23.19 0.61
CA ALA A 31 -36.11 -23.30 -0.83
C ALA A 31 -37.16 -22.53 -1.68
N ASP A 32 -38.30 -22.16 -1.09
CA ASP A 32 -39.39 -21.51 -1.84
C ASP A 32 -39.37 -19.97 -1.77
N ASN A 33 -38.39 -19.37 -1.07
CA ASN A 33 -38.32 -17.93 -0.74
C ASN A 33 -36.95 -17.28 -1.07
N ASP A 34 -36.32 -17.67 -2.18
CA ASP A 34 -35.02 -17.17 -2.65
C ASP A 34 -34.86 -15.65 -2.55
N GLY A 35 -33.76 -15.20 -1.92
CA GLY A 35 -33.42 -13.78 -1.74
C GLY A 35 -33.83 -13.15 -0.39
N VAL A 36 -34.40 -13.93 0.54
CA VAL A 36 -34.64 -13.51 1.93
C VAL A 36 -33.69 -14.29 2.85
N ASN A 37 -32.73 -13.60 3.48
CA ASN A 37 -31.71 -14.22 4.31
C ASN A 37 -32.28 -14.59 5.69
N LEU A 38 -32.69 -15.85 5.87
CA LEU A 38 -33.23 -16.40 7.13
C LEU A 38 -32.11 -17.12 7.90
N SER A 39 -31.23 -16.37 8.57
CA SER A 39 -30.15 -16.95 9.40
C SER A 39 -30.66 -17.36 10.78
N ALA A 40 -30.14 -18.49 11.32
CA ALA A 40 -30.58 -19.12 12.58
C ALA A 40 -30.57 -18.20 13.83
N ASP A 41 -29.79 -17.11 13.81
CA ASP A 41 -29.56 -16.26 14.98
C ASP A 41 -30.40 -14.96 15.04
N GLN A 42 -31.29 -14.72 14.07
CA GLN A 42 -32.17 -13.53 14.08
C GLN A 42 -33.61 -13.90 14.47
N LYS A 43 -34.12 -13.31 15.56
CA LYS A 43 -35.56 -13.35 15.91
C LYS A 43 -36.35 -12.56 14.86
N ILE A 44 -36.89 -13.26 13.86
CA ILE A 44 -37.70 -12.62 12.80
C ILE A 44 -39.09 -12.34 13.36
N ASN A 45 -39.47 -11.07 13.46
CA ASN A 45 -40.84 -10.65 13.74
C ASN A 45 -41.70 -10.90 12.50
N LEU A 46 -42.39 -12.03 12.47
CA LEU A 46 -43.36 -12.38 11.43
C LEU A 46 -44.76 -11.90 11.82
N SER A 47 -45.50 -11.36 10.86
CA SER A 47 -46.92 -11.00 11.04
C SER A 47 -47.79 -11.70 10.00
N VAL A 48 -49.02 -12.06 10.39
CA VAL A 48 -50.02 -12.65 9.49
C VAL A 48 -51.09 -11.59 9.24
N GLN A 49 -51.15 -11.06 8.02
CA GLN A 49 -52.21 -10.17 7.57
C GLN A 49 -52.91 -10.78 6.36
N ASN A 50 -54.23 -10.97 6.46
CA ASN A 50 -55.08 -11.55 5.40
C ASN A 50 -54.61 -12.92 4.87
N GLY A 51 -54.14 -13.80 5.77
CA GLY A 51 -53.73 -15.17 5.41
C GLY A 51 -52.35 -15.29 4.75
N ALA A 52 -51.64 -14.18 4.55
CA ALA A 52 -50.28 -14.15 4.04
C ALA A 52 -49.28 -13.80 5.15
N VAL A 53 -48.14 -14.50 5.18
CA VAL A 53 -47.05 -14.27 6.15
C VAL A 53 -46.12 -13.19 5.59
N LYS A 54 -45.87 -12.14 6.37
CA LYS A 54 -44.96 -11.06 5.97
C LYS A 54 -43.83 -10.87 6.97
N THR A 55 -42.67 -10.48 6.44
CA THR A 55 -41.52 -10.00 7.23
C THR A 55 -41.79 -8.58 7.75
N ALA A 56 -40.99 -8.12 8.72
CA ALA A 56 -41.07 -6.75 9.26
C ALA A 56 -40.88 -5.65 8.19
N GLU A 57 -40.21 -5.97 7.08
CA GLU A 57 -39.99 -5.08 5.93
C GLU A 57 -41.14 -5.12 4.89
N GLY A 58 -42.21 -5.89 5.15
CA GLY A 58 -43.41 -5.95 4.31
C GLY A 58 -43.38 -6.93 3.14
N LYS A 59 -42.30 -7.71 2.97
CA LYS A 59 -42.22 -8.78 1.95
C LYS A 59 -43.05 -10.00 2.33
N THR A 60 -43.85 -10.51 1.40
CA THR A 60 -44.69 -11.71 1.56
C THR A 60 -43.88 -12.99 1.35
N LEU A 61 -43.95 -13.92 2.30
CA LEU A 61 -43.32 -15.24 2.24
C LEU A 61 -44.33 -16.31 1.80
N LYS A 62 -43.86 -17.31 1.05
CA LYS A 62 -44.60 -18.56 0.78
C LYS A 62 -44.46 -19.48 2.01
N ALA A 63 -45.59 -19.77 2.66
CA ALA A 63 -45.65 -20.58 3.88
C ALA A 63 -47.01 -21.30 3.99
N ASP A 64 -47.02 -22.46 4.65
CA ASP A 64 -48.25 -23.17 5.01
C ASP A 64 -48.73 -22.66 6.38
N VAL A 65 -49.98 -22.16 6.45
CA VAL A 65 -50.56 -21.52 7.64
C VAL A 65 -51.74 -22.34 8.16
N TYR A 66 -51.63 -22.85 9.38
CA TYR A 66 -52.69 -23.59 10.07
C TYR A 66 -53.27 -22.79 11.24
N THR A 67 -54.59 -22.73 11.35
CA THR A 67 -55.27 -22.06 12.47
C THR A 67 -55.52 -23.08 13.59
N VAL A 68 -55.06 -22.80 14.80
CA VAL A 68 -55.23 -23.70 15.97
C VAL A 68 -56.03 -23.02 17.07
N LYS A 69 -56.95 -23.76 17.71
CA LYS A 69 -57.83 -23.21 18.77
C LYS A 69 -57.09 -22.89 20.06
N ASN A 70 -56.07 -23.67 20.45
CA ASN A 70 -55.21 -23.46 21.62
C ASN A 70 -53.84 -24.12 21.38
N PHE A 71 -52.75 -23.54 21.94
CA PHE A 71 -51.44 -24.22 21.98
C PHE A 71 -51.38 -25.12 23.23
N PRO A 72 -51.14 -26.43 23.11
CA PRO A 72 -51.17 -27.35 24.26
C PRO A 72 -49.91 -27.25 25.12
N THR A 73 -50.08 -27.42 26.44
CA THR A 73 -49.03 -27.49 27.47
C THR A 73 -48.99 -28.90 28.06
N GLY A 74 -48.32 -29.85 27.39
CA GLY A 74 -48.15 -31.25 27.83
C GLY A 74 -48.26 -32.28 26.69
N ASP A 75 -47.54 -33.40 26.81
CA ASP A 75 -47.25 -34.40 25.75
C ASP A 75 -48.43 -35.33 25.35
N SER A 76 -49.64 -34.82 25.16
CA SER A 76 -50.69 -35.58 24.48
C SER A 76 -51.68 -34.70 23.72
N LEU A 77 -51.85 -34.97 22.42
CA LEU A 77 -52.85 -34.40 21.55
C LEU A 77 -54.15 -35.22 21.65
N GLU A 78 -55.24 -34.63 22.12
CA GLU A 78 -56.58 -35.10 21.78
C GLU A 78 -56.92 -34.57 20.39
N ALA A 79 -56.84 -35.43 19.37
CA ALA A 79 -57.36 -35.14 18.04
C ALA A 79 -58.75 -35.77 17.87
N GLU A 80 -59.70 -34.99 17.38
CA GLU A 80 -60.99 -35.50 16.92
C GLU A 80 -60.80 -36.52 15.77
N LYS A 81 -61.75 -37.46 15.71
CA LYS A 81 -61.81 -38.61 14.81
C LYS A 81 -61.28 -38.31 13.38
N GLY A 82 -60.22 -39.01 12.99
CA GLY A 82 -59.90 -39.26 11.58
C GLY A 82 -58.77 -38.43 11.00
N THR A 83 -57.59 -38.41 11.60
CA THR A 83 -56.34 -38.13 10.86
C THR A 83 -55.15 -38.78 11.57
N ALA A 84 -54.50 -39.74 10.93
CA ALA A 84 -53.27 -40.34 11.43
C ALA A 84 -52.11 -39.39 11.15
N ILE A 85 -51.47 -38.87 12.19
CA ILE A 85 -50.23 -38.09 12.07
C ILE A 85 -49.13 -38.89 12.77
N LEU A 86 -48.17 -39.40 11.98
CA LEU A 86 -46.90 -39.93 12.46
C LEU A 86 -45.97 -38.75 12.80
N GLY A 87 -45.50 -38.69 14.04
CA GLY A 87 -44.42 -37.79 14.46
C GLY A 87 -44.40 -37.57 15.97
N ALA A 88 -43.35 -38.04 16.65
CA ALA A 88 -43.12 -37.84 18.08
C ALA A 88 -42.64 -36.41 18.37
N PHE A 89 -43.09 -35.80 19.47
CA PHE A 89 -42.69 -34.45 19.91
C PHE A 89 -42.11 -34.50 21.32
N THR A 90 -41.01 -33.80 21.56
CA THR A 90 -40.44 -33.52 22.88
C THR A 90 -40.67 -32.05 23.27
N LYS A 91 -40.74 -31.82 24.58
CA LYS A 91 -41.27 -30.60 25.22
C LYS A 91 -40.41 -29.35 25.09
N ASP A 92 -39.13 -29.50 24.75
CA ASP A 92 -38.15 -28.42 24.71
C ASP A 92 -37.51 -28.40 23.32
N GLY A 93 -37.65 -27.28 22.60
CA GLY A 93 -37.14 -27.10 21.25
C GLY A 93 -35.62 -27.23 21.17
N HIS A 94 -35.14 -28.46 21.02
CA HIS A 94 -33.74 -28.80 20.74
C HIS A 94 -33.59 -29.36 19.32
N GLU A 95 -32.52 -28.93 18.67
CA GLU A 95 -32.02 -29.44 17.38
C GLU A 95 -31.78 -30.95 17.45
N PHE A 96 -32.29 -31.70 16.47
CA PHE A 96 -31.82 -33.07 16.23
C PHE A 96 -30.42 -32.99 15.64
N SER A 97 -29.40 -33.34 16.41
CA SER A 97 -28.05 -33.54 15.88
C SER A 97 -27.89 -34.99 15.40
N ALA A 98 -27.08 -35.20 14.36
CA ALA A 98 -26.86 -36.51 13.74
C ALA A 98 -26.23 -37.59 14.66
N LYS A 99 -25.99 -37.30 15.94
CA LYS A 99 -25.41 -38.23 16.92
C LYS A 99 -26.42 -39.02 17.77
N ASP A 100 -27.72 -38.70 17.71
CA ASP A 100 -28.75 -39.35 18.56
C ASP A 100 -29.44 -40.57 17.92
N GLN A 101 -28.93 -41.09 16.79
CA GLN A 101 -29.47 -42.30 16.12
C GLN A 101 -28.85 -43.63 16.57
N GLU A 102 -27.80 -43.64 17.41
CA GLU A 102 -27.09 -44.89 17.77
C GLU A 102 -27.66 -45.63 19.00
N ASN A 103 -28.62 -45.06 19.75
CA ASN A 103 -29.17 -45.69 20.96
C ASN A 103 -30.70 -45.88 20.86
N GLY A 104 -31.13 -47.03 20.34
CA GLY A 104 -32.55 -47.38 20.17
C GLY A 104 -33.36 -47.39 21.48
N VAL A 105 -34.50 -46.70 21.49
CA VAL A 105 -35.49 -46.71 22.60
C VAL A 105 -36.91 -46.99 22.06
N PRO A 106 -37.76 -47.79 22.76
CA PRO A 106 -38.93 -48.49 22.22
C PRO A 106 -40.28 -47.77 22.39
N TYR A 107 -41.26 -48.09 21.53
CA TYR A 107 -42.65 -47.62 21.56
C TYR A 107 -43.52 -48.35 22.62
N SER A 108 -44.33 -47.62 23.42
CA SER A 108 -45.38 -48.20 24.28
C SER A 108 -46.76 -47.64 23.96
N HIS A 109 -47.75 -48.51 23.74
CA HIS A 109 -49.18 -48.16 23.61
C HIS A 109 -49.90 -48.45 24.94
N SER A 110 -50.63 -47.48 25.52
CA SER A 110 -51.50 -47.70 26.68
C SER A 110 -52.97 -47.82 26.27
N LEU A 111 -53.63 -48.92 26.65
CA LEU A 111 -55.08 -49.12 26.59
C LEU A 111 -55.64 -49.03 28.03
N GLN A 112 -56.74 -48.32 28.27
CA GLN A 112 -57.34 -48.13 29.61
C GLN A 112 -58.32 -49.26 30.04
N PRO A 113 -58.49 -49.59 31.35
CA PRO A 113 -59.34 -50.67 31.86
C PRO A 113 -60.84 -50.32 32.10
N ARG A 114 -61.74 -51.32 32.11
CA ARG A 114 -63.17 -51.24 32.52
C ARG A 114 -63.44 -52.19 33.72
N SER A 115 -64.28 -51.82 34.69
CA SER A 115 -64.55 -52.62 35.91
C SER A 115 -65.73 -53.62 35.81
N GLY A 116 -65.59 -54.85 36.36
CA GLY A 116 -66.67 -55.78 36.77
C GLY A 116 -66.67 -57.20 36.14
N VAL A 117 -66.17 -58.25 36.84
CA VAL A 117 -66.07 -59.67 36.33
C VAL A 117 -66.60 -60.70 37.37
N LYS A 118 -67.20 -61.84 36.93
CA LYS A 118 -67.72 -62.98 37.73
C LYS A 118 -67.01 -64.34 37.43
N PHE A 119 -67.00 -65.28 38.39
CA PHE A 119 -66.42 -66.66 38.30
C PHE A 119 -67.50 -67.77 38.27
N ASN A 120 -67.19 -68.93 37.67
CA ASN A 120 -68.04 -70.13 37.66
C ASN A 120 -67.78 -71.09 38.85
N ASP A 121 -68.63 -72.11 39.00
CA ASP A 121 -68.65 -73.07 40.12
C ASP A 121 -67.37 -73.91 40.30
N ASN A 122 -66.50 -74.01 39.28
CA ASN A 122 -65.21 -74.69 39.35
C ASN A 122 -64.04 -73.72 39.65
N GLY A 123 -64.34 -72.44 39.88
CA GLY A 123 -63.36 -71.40 40.22
C GLY A 123 -62.66 -70.74 39.01
N PHE A 124 -63.19 -70.88 37.78
CA PHE A 124 -62.63 -70.26 36.56
C PHE A 124 -63.50 -69.07 36.07
N PHE A 125 -62.93 -68.11 35.32
CA PHE A 125 -63.64 -66.91 34.81
C PHE A 125 -64.76 -67.24 33.80
N GLU A 126 -65.92 -66.55 33.88
CA GLU A 126 -67.06 -66.77 32.96
C GLU A 126 -66.94 -66.07 31.59
N ARG A 127 -66.12 -65.01 31.43
CA ARG A 127 -65.76 -64.38 30.13
C ARG A 127 -64.33 -63.80 30.13
N PRO A 128 -63.54 -63.84 29.03
CA PRO A 128 -62.08 -63.72 29.10
C PRO A 128 -61.44 -62.33 28.81
N PHE A 129 -62.19 -61.23 28.69
CA PHE A 129 -61.63 -59.94 28.24
C PHE A 129 -61.58 -58.85 29.30
N GLY A 130 -60.50 -58.79 30.08
CA GLY A 130 -60.14 -57.63 30.91
C GLY A 130 -59.20 -57.98 32.05
N LEU A 131 -58.02 -57.36 32.09
CA LEU A 131 -57.14 -57.34 33.27
C LEU A 131 -57.84 -56.54 34.37
N VAL A 132 -58.10 -57.17 35.51
CA VAL A 132 -58.73 -56.59 36.70
C VAL A 132 -57.66 -56.36 37.76
N GLU A 133 -57.37 -55.10 38.08
CA GLU A 133 -56.76 -54.72 39.35
C GLU A 133 -57.75 -53.87 40.15
N GLY A 134 -58.10 -54.34 41.36
CA GLY A 134 -58.83 -53.58 42.37
C GLY A 134 -60.31 -53.91 42.51
N THR A 135 -60.63 -55.02 43.19
CA THR A 135 -61.86 -55.10 44.02
C THR A 135 -61.57 -55.79 45.35
N THR A 136 -62.32 -55.37 46.36
CA THR A 136 -62.13 -55.41 47.82
C THR A 136 -61.94 -56.76 48.54
N ASP A 137 -61.75 -57.89 47.85
CA ASP A 137 -61.67 -59.23 48.47
C ASP A 137 -60.37 -60.03 48.19
N GLY A 138 -59.25 -59.35 47.94
CA GLY A 138 -57.92 -60.02 47.98
C GLY A 138 -57.65 -61.08 46.91
N VAL A 139 -58.22 -60.93 45.71
CA VAL A 139 -57.92 -61.80 44.55
C VAL A 139 -57.07 -61.03 43.53
N SER A 140 -55.82 -61.45 43.29
CA SER A 140 -54.94 -60.90 42.25
C SER A 140 -54.70 -61.93 41.13
N ALA A 141 -55.15 -61.67 39.91
CA ALA A 141 -54.78 -62.44 38.73
C ALA A 141 -53.51 -61.84 38.11
N GLN A 142 -52.34 -62.42 38.40
CA GLN A 142 -51.07 -61.94 37.86
C GLN A 142 -50.70 -62.74 36.61
N LYS A 143 -50.59 -62.07 35.45
CA LYS A 143 -49.94 -62.65 34.26
C LYS A 143 -48.45 -62.78 34.55
N VAL A 144 -47.98 -64.01 34.78
CA VAL A 144 -46.55 -64.28 34.98
C VAL A 144 -45.93 -64.49 33.61
N ASP A 145 -45.38 -63.40 33.09
CA ASP A 145 -44.50 -63.30 31.91
C ASP A 145 -45.12 -63.33 30.49
N LYS A 146 -44.40 -62.67 29.54
CA LYS A 146 -44.77 -62.55 28.12
C LYS A 146 -44.15 -63.70 27.30
N GLY A 147 -44.74 -64.90 27.42
CA GLY A 147 -44.45 -66.05 26.55
C GLY A 147 -45.73 -66.65 25.98
N ALA A 148 -45.76 -66.90 24.67
CA ALA A 148 -46.93 -67.40 23.93
C ALA A 148 -47.28 -68.86 24.29
N GLY A 149 -48.58 -69.18 24.38
CA GLY A 149 -49.09 -70.57 24.20
C GLY A 149 -49.69 -71.32 25.41
N GLY A 150 -49.76 -70.74 26.61
CA GLY A 150 -50.46 -71.37 27.76
C GLY A 150 -50.52 -70.46 28.99
N MET A 151 -51.62 -70.48 29.76
CA MET A 151 -51.87 -69.57 30.89
C MET A 151 -51.68 -70.32 32.23
N VAL A 152 -50.77 -69.83 33.08
CA VAL A 152 -50.65 -70.23 34.50
C VAL A 152 -51.25 -69.14 35.37
N TYR A 153 -52.30 -69.47 36.12
CA TYR A 153 -52.98 -68.55 37.03
C TYR A 153 -52.54 -68.81 38.48
N LYS A 154 -52.02 -67.78 39.16
CA LYS A 154 -51.76 -67.85 40.61
C LYS A 154 -53.03 -67.45 41.36
N LEU A 155 -53.57 -68.36 42.17
CA LEU A 155 -54.63 -68.07 43.14
C LEU A 155 -54.05 -68.14 44.54
N VAL A 156 -54.26 -67.11 45.35
CA VAL A 156 -53.98 -67.14 46.79
C VAL A 156 -55.31 -67.02 47.51
N LYS A 157 -55.71 -68.07 48.23
CA LYS A 157 -56.94 -68.08 49.04
C LYS A 157 -56.61 -68.71 50.39
N ASP A 158 -57.07 -68.08 51.47
CA ASP A 158 -56.85 -68.53 52.86
C ASP A 158 -55.37 -68.84 53.17
N GLY A 159 -54.44 -68.02 52.65
CA GLY A 159 -52.99 -68.15 52.85
C GLY A 159 -52.29 -69.24 52.02
N GLN A 160 -53.02 -70.06 51.27
CA GLN A 160 -52.46 -71.10 50.40
C GLN A 160 -52.39 -70.61 48.95
N THR A 161 -51.20 -70.64 48.34
CA THR A 161 -51.04 -70.39 46.90
C THR A 161 -51.30 -71.67 46.11
N THR A 162 -52.09 -71.58 45.04
CA THR A 162 -52.26 -72.63 44.03
C THR A 162 -52.06 -72.05 42.63
N TYR A 163 -51.15 -72.64 41.86
CA TYR A 163 -50.86 -72.33 40.47
C TYR A 163 -51.69 -73.24 39.56
N TYR A 164 -52.67 -72.67 38.87
CA TYR A 164 -53.54 -73.37 37.94
C TYR A 164 -53.00 -73.29 36.52
N VAL A 165 -52.70 -74.44 35.92
CA VAL A 165 -52.14 -74.55 34.57
C VAL A 165 -53.23 -74.92 33.56
N THR A 166 -53.48 -74.08 32.54
CA THR A 166 -54.48 -74.31 31.48
C THR A 166 -54.09 -73.73 30.11
N ASN A 167 -54.69 -74.25 29.03
CA ASN A 167 -54.46 -73.80 27.65
C ASN A 167 -55.78 -73.66 26.86
N LYS A 168 -56.80 -72.99 27.42
CA LYS A 168 -58.14 -72.83 26.81
C LYS A 168 -58.42 -71.36 26.47
N GLU A 169 -57.65 -70.78 25.54
CA GLU A 169 -58.07 -69.58 24.78
C GLU A 169 -58.04 -69.87 23.28
N ALA A 170 -59.10 -69.45 22.59
CA ALA A 170 -59.20 -69.48 21.14
C ALA A 170 -58.45 -68.29 20.55
N VAL A 171 -57.24 -68.49 20.05
CA VAL A 171 -56.58 -67.57 19.11
C VAL A 171 -56.69 -68.18 17.70
N PRO A 172 -57.11 -67.43 16.66
CA PRO A 172 -57.14 -67.93 15.30
C PRO A 172 -55.75 -68.37 14.84
N HIS A 173 -55.71 -69.52 14.16
CA HIS A 173 -54.63 -70.10 13.37
C HIS A 173 -53.53 -69.11 12.96
N PHE A 174 -52.28 -69.35 13.38
CA PHE A 174 -51.07 -69.36 12.54
C PHE A 174 -49.84 -69.70 13.42
N ASN A 175 -49.20 -70.84 13.10
CA ASN A 175 -47.93 -71.37 13.60
C ASN A 175 -47.91 -71.92 15.04
N SER A 176 -47.24 -73.06 15.22
CA SER A 176 -47.01 -73.78 16.48
C SER A 176 -46.11 -72.97 17.42
N HIS A 177 -46.49 -72.81 18.69
CA HIS A 177 -45.73 -72.00 19.66
C HIS A 177 -45.51 -72.79 20.96
N THR A 178 -44.29 -73.31 21.14
CA THR A 178 -43.79 -73.84 22.43
C THR A 178 -43.36 -72.67 23.33
N GLY A 179 -43.99 -72.51 24.50
CA GLY A 179 -43.67 -71.45 25.47
C GLY A 179 -43.10 -71.98 26.79
N THR A 180 -42.10 -71.28 27.34
CA THR A 180 -41.56 -71.52 28.70
C THR A 180 -42.06 -70.43 29.65
N VAL A 181 -42.69 -70.81 30.77
CA VAL A 181 -43.15 -69.88 31.81
C VAL A 181 -42.23 -69.98 33.03
N VAL A 182 -41.60 -68.89 33.48
CA VAL A 182 -40.74 -68.88 34.67
C VAL A 182 -41.48 -68.25 35.85
N ILE A 183 -41.56 -68.96 36.98
CA ILE A 183 -42.20 -68.50 38.22
C ILE A 183 -41.13 -68.20 39.27
N GLU A 184 -40.80 -66.92 39.43
CA GLU A 184 -39.94 -66.40 40.49
C GLU A 184 -40.77 -66.14 41.77
N GLY A 185 -40.40 -66.76 42.89
CA GLY A 185 -41.05 -66.52 44.20
C GLY A 185 -42.13 -67.53 44.64
N ALA A 186 -42.22 -68.71 43.99
CA ALA A 186 -42.97 -69.83 44.55
C ALA A 186 -42.32 -70.32 45.85
N LYS A 187 -43.12 -70.77 46.82
CA LYS A 187 -42.67 -71.19 48.14
C LYS A 187 -42.94 -72.68 48.40
N PRO A 188 -42.14 -73.35 49.25
CA PRO A 188 -42.47 -74.68 49.75
C PRO A 188 -43.85 -74.69 50.40
N GLY A 189 -44.70 -75.63 50.01
CA GLY A 189 -46.09 -75.73 50.40
C GLY A 189 -47.09 -75.22 49.36
N ASP A 190 -46.67 -74.40 48.39
CA ASP A 190 -47.53 -73.95 47.29
C ASP A 190 -47.99 -75.14 46.44
N LYS A 191 -49.17 -75.05 45.83
CA LYS A 191 -49.76 -76.15 45.04
C LYS A 191 -49.77 -75.85 43.55
N VAL A 192 -49.72 -76.87 42.70
CA VAL A 192 -49.84 -76.77 41.23
C VAL A 192 -50.97 -77.69 40.75
N LYS A 193 -51.95 -77.16 40.01
CA LYS A 193 -53.15 -77.89 39.56
C LYS A 193 -53.34 -77.74 38.05
N PHE A 194 -53.52 -78.84 37.33
CA PHE A 194 -53.75 -78.81 35.88
C PHE A 194 -55.25 -78.84 35.56
N ALA A 195 -55.72 -77.99 34.64
CA ALA A 195 -57.14 -77.86 34.31
C ALA A 195 -57.79 -79.12 33.71
N GLY A 196 -57.02 -80.02 33.09
CA GLY A 196 -57.50 -81.31 32.58
C GLY A 196 -57.51 -82.46 33.60
N GLY A 197 -57.09 -82.23 34.86
CA GLY A 197 -56.90 -83.28 35.86
C GLY A 197 -55.66 -84.17 35.61
N ALA A 198 -54.98 -84.63 36.67
CA ALA A 198 -53.93 -85.65 36.63
C ALA A 198 -53.63 -86.14 38.06
N ASP A 199 -53.41 -87.45 38.20
CA ASP A 199 -53.21 -88.07 39.51
C ASP A 199 -51.71 -88.23 39.89
N SER A 200 -50.77 -88.15 38.93
CA SER A 200 -49.31 -88.18 39.17
C SER A 200 -48.48 -87.47 38.08
N LEU A 201 -47.22 -87.13 38.39
CA LEU A 201 -46.19 -86.59 37.47
C LEU A 201 -44.98 -87.54 37.40
N THR A 202 -44.48 -87.82 36.21
CA THR A 202 -43.28 -88.67 36.00
C THR A 202 -42.00 -87.82 35.89
N GLN A 203 -40.92 -88.21 36.57
CA GLN A 203 -39.64 -87.49 36.49
C GLN A 203 -38.87 -87.83 35.20
N ALA A 204 -38.32 -86.82 34.53
CA ALA A 204 -37.34 -86.95 33.45
C ALA A 204 -35.96 -86.43 33.92
N GLN A 205 -34.88 -87.03 33.40
CA GLN A 205 -33.50 -86.61 33.71
C GLN A 205 -33.13 -85.28 33.04
N ASN A 206 -33.57 -85.09 31.80
CA ASN A 206 -33.34 -83.92 30.96
C ASN A 206 -34.44 -83.83 29.88
N GLU A 207 -34.41 -82.76 29.08
CA GLU A 207 -35.46 -82.47 28.08
C GLU A 207 -35.52 -83.49 26.95
N ASP A 208 -34.39 -84.16 26.65
CA ASP A 208 -34.28 -85.15 25.58
C ASP A 208 -35.08 -86.45 25.86
N GLY A 209 -35.45 -86.72 27.12
CA GLY A 209 -36.15 -87.93 27.56
C GLY A 209 -37.66 -87.81 27.75
N LEU A 210 -38.30 -86.74 27.26
CA LEU A 210 -39.73 -86.48 27.47
C LEU A 210 -40.63 -87.42 26.65
N GLN A 211 -41.69 -87.94 27.27
CA GLN A 211 -42.69 -88.84 26.66
C GLN A 211 -43.92 -88.06 26.18
N ALA A 212 -44.26 -88.22 24.91
CA ALA A 212 -45.43 -87.57 24.30
C ALA A 212 -46.74 -88.03 24.97
N GLY A 213 -47.64 -87.09 25.29
CA GLY A 213 -48.93 -87.36 25.93
C GLY A 213 -48.90 -87.43 27.46
N ALA A 214 -47.73 -87.32 28.10
CA ALA A 214 -47.57 -87.38 29.56
C ALA A 214 -47.28 -85.99 30.18
N LYS A 215 -47.55 -85.84 31.49
CA LYS A 215 -47.14 -84.69 32.30
C LYS A 215 -45.92 -85.09 33.14
N GLN A 216 -44.79 -84.40 32.96
CA GLN A 216 -43.49 -84.77 33.52
C GLN A 216 -42.80 -83.58 34.20
N PHE A 217 -41.72 -83.84 34.95
CA PHE A 217 -40.88 -82.79 35.53
C PHE A 217 -39.37 -83.12 35.50
N ILE A 218 -38.54 -82.08 35.47
CA ILE A 218 -37.06 -82.10 35.51
C ILE A 218 -36.60 -81.20 36.67
N LYS A 219 -35.48 -81.55 37.31
CA LYS A 219 -34.84 -80.73 38.35
C LYS A 219 -33.55 -80.11 37.79
N ASP A 220 -33.46 -78.78 37.74
CA ASP A 220 -32.31 -78.03 37.19
C ASP A 220 -31.77 -77.03 38.23
N GLY A 221 -30.68 -77.41 38.92
CA GLY A 221 -30.11 -76.63 40.03
C GLY A 221 -31.12 -76.39 41.15
N ASP A 222 -31.48 -75.12 41.35
CA ASP A 222 -32.47 -74.71 42.35
C ASP A 222 -33.92 -74.72 41.86
N ASP A 223 -34.11 -74.99 40.57
CA ASP A 223 -35.37 -74.81 39.88
C ASP A 223 -36.00 -76.15 39.50
N THR A 224 -37.33 -76.19 39.47
CA THR A 224 -38.09 -77.35 38.98
C THR A 224 -38.82 -76.99 37.72
N ILE A 225 -38.61 -77.79 36.66
CA ILE A 225 -39.22 -77.58 35.36
C ILE A 225 -40.32 -78.61 35.13
N LEU A 226 -41.57 -78.18 34.97
CA LEU A 226 -42.71 -79.02 34.60
C LEU A 226 -42.97 -78.98 33.10
N TYR A 227 -43.34 -80.12 32.53
CA TYR A 227 -43.74 -80.29 31.14
C TYR A 227 -45.13 -80.92 31.02
N ALA A 228 -45.96 -80.41 30.12
CA ALA A 228 -47.20 -81.05 29.70
C ALA A 228 -47.22 -81.17 28.17
N ASN A 229 -47.22 -82.41 27.65
CA ASN A 229 -46.95 -82.70 26.24
C ASN A 229 -48.15 -83.36 25.52
N GLY A 230 -48.58 -82.85 24.35
CA GLY A 230 -49.32 -83.59 23.30
C GLY A 230 -50.85 -83.90 23.40
N LYS A 231 -51.43 -84.15 22.20
CA LYS A 231 -52.84 -84.12 21.72
C LYS A 231 -53.97 -84.83 22.48
N ASN A 232 -53.72 -85.65 23.51
CA ASN A 232 -54.75 -86.40 24.25
C ASN A 232 -54.90 -86.00 25.73
N ALA A 233 -54.16 -84.99 26.21
CA ALA A 233 -54.29 -84.45 27.57
C ALA A 233 -55.39 -83.38 27.73
N GLY A 234 -56.38 -83.34 26.83
CA GLY A 234 -57.50 -82.38 26.86
C GLY A 234 -57.20 -81.00 26.27
N PHE A 235 -56.11 -80.85 25.49
CA PHE A 235 -55.70 -79.60 24.84
C PHE A 235 -55.83 -79.70 23.32
N SER A 236 -56.41 -78.68 22.66
CA SER A 236 -56.90 -78.78 21.28
C SER A 236 -55.85 -78.67 20.16
N ASN A 237 -54.59 -78.28 20.45
CA ASN A 237 -53.67 -77.79 19.39
C ASN A 237 -52.29 -78.48 19.29
N SER A 238 -52.02 -79.60 19.98
CA SER A 238 -50.73 -80.34 19.89
C SER A 238 -49.45 -79.58 20.32
N ASP A 239 -49.56 -78.47 21.06
CA ASP A 239 -48.41 -77.70 21.60
C ASP A 239 -47.97 -78.18 23.00
N ASP A 240 -46.65 -78.15 23.27
CA ASP A 240 -46.02 -78.52 24.55
C ASP A 240 -45.79 -77.30 25.45
N LEU A 241 -46.14 -77.40 26.74
CA LEU A 241 -45.97 -76.32 27.73
C LEU A 241 -44.87 -76.66 28.75
N LYS A 242 -43.87 -75.78 28.89
CA LYS A 242 -42.78 -75.85 29.87
C LYS A 242 -42.95 -74.78 30.95
N ILE A 243 -42.85 -75.14 32.23
CA ILE A 243 -43.00 -74.22 33.38
C ILE A 243 -41.83 -74.40 34.35
N VAL A 244 -41.01 -73.38 34.56
CA VAL A 244 -39.86 -73.37 35.48
C VAL A 244 -40.24 -72.69 36.79
N PHE A 245 -40.30 -73.42 37.90
CA PHE A 245 -40.45 -72.87 39.25
C PHE A 245 -39.08 -72.61 39.87
N LYS A 246 -38.79 -71.35 40.20
CA LYS A 246 -37.49 -70.94 40.70
C LYS A 246 -37.35 -71.19 42.20
N GLY A 247 -36.26 -71.82 42.63
CA GLY A 247 -35.92 -71.99 44.05
C GLY A 247 -36.73 -73.04 44.84
N VAL A 248 -37.52 -73.89 44.18
CA VAL A 248 -38.38 -74.91 44.81
C VAL A 248 -38.37 -76.25 44.06
N SER A 249 -38.64 -77.34 44.77
CA SER A 249 -38.85 -78.71 44.26
C SER A 249 -40.34 -79.05 44.09
N ILE A 250 -40.73 -80.20 43.52
CA ILE A 250 -42.14 -80.64 43.44
C ILE A 250 -42.33 -82.08 43.92
N ASP A 251 -43.46 -82.33 44.61
CA ASP A 251 -43.93 -83.68 44.90
C ASP A 251 -44.62 -84.29 43.67
N PRO A 252 -44.17 -85.45 43.17
CA PRO A 252 -44.73 -86.07 41.96
C PRO A 252 -46.13 -86.68 42.15
N THR A 253 -46.67 -86.77 43.37
CA THR A 253 -47.99 -87.38 43.62
C THR A 253 -49.04 -86.30 43.91
N ALA A 254 -50.19 -86.32 43.22
CA ALA A 254 -51.26 -85.35 43.51
C ALA A 254 -52.11 -85.79 44.72
N LYS A 255 -52.50 -84.83 45.57
CA LYS A 255 -53.59 -84.98 46.54
C LYS A 255 -54.65 -83.93 46.24
N ASP A 256 -55.93 -84.33 46.23
CA ASP A 256 -57.08 -83.47 45.89
C ASP A 256 -56.97 -82.78 44.52
N GLY A 257 -56.31 -83.48 43.58
CA GLY A 257 -56.07 -83.04 42.21
C GLY A 257 -55.03 -81.91 42.08
N ALA A 258 -54.13 -81.71 43.07
CA ALA A 258 -53.02 -80.76 42.99
C ALA A 258 -51.69 -81.36 43.51
N PHE A 259 -50.57 -80.94 42.91
CA PHE A 259 -49.18 -81.27 43.29
C PHE A 259 -48.63 -80.23 44.24
N THR A 260 -47.75 -80.58 45.17
CA THR A 260 -47.22 -79.62 46.18
C THR A 260 -45.74 -79.31 45.91
N LEU A 261 -45.36 -78.03 45.90
CA LEU A 261 -43.98 -77.56 45.80
C LEU A 261 -43.27 -77.73 47.15
N LYS A 262 -41.98 -78.09 47.14
CA LYS A 262 -41.17 -78.42 48.32
C LYS A 262 -39.91 -77.57 48.38
N GLN A 263 -39.28 -77.51 49.55
CA GLN A 263 -38.03 -76.79 49.74
C GLN A 263 -36.91 -77.43 48.92
N ASN A 264 -36.14 -76.59 48.23
CA ASN A 264 -34.98 -77.02 47.49
C ASN A 264 -33.81 -77.35 48.44
N ILE A 265 -33.01 -78.37 48.11
CA ILE A 265 -31.98 -78.92 48.99
C ILE A 265 -30.62 -78.41 48.52
N LEU A 266 -29.91 -77.68 49.40
CA LEU A 266 -28.56 -77.15 49.17
C LEU A 266 -27.54 -78.28 49.01
N ALA A 267 -26.48 -78.05 48.23
CA ALA A 267 -25.32 -78.94 48.23
C ALA A 267 -24.69 -78.94 49.63
N ASP A 268 -24.34 -80.12 50.13
CA ASP A 268 -23.85 -80.29 51.50
C ASP A 268 -22.67 -79.34 51.79
N GLY A 269 -22.78 -78.59 52.90
CA GLY A 269 -21.79 -77.57 53.31
C GLY A 269 -21.90 -76.15 52.71
N ALA A 270 -22.87 -75.83 51.84
CA ALA A 270 -23.08 -74.47 51.32
C ALA A 270 -24.06 -73.64 52.19
N ILE A 271 -23.76 -72.35 52.44
CA ILE A 271 -24.64 -71.38 53.13
C ILE A 271 -24.87 -70.11 52.30
N LYS A 272 -26.03 -69.47 52.40
CA LYS A 272 -26.30 -68.19 51.72
C LYS A 272 -25.60 -67.04 52.46
N ALA A 273 -24.85 -66.22 51.73
CA ALA A 273 -24.05 -65.10 52.25
C ALA A 273 -24.69 -63.71 52.04
N THR A 274 -25.66 -63.58 51.13
CA THR A 274 -26.38 -62.32 50.88
C THR A 274 -27.53 -62.10 51.87
N ASP A 275 -27.70 -60.86 52.34
CA ASP A 275 -28.81 -60.43 53.19
C ASP A 275 -30.15 -60.25 52.43
N ALA A 276 -31.22 -59.89 53.14
CA ALA A 276 -32.55 -59.69 52.57
C ALA A 276 -32.64 -58.49 51.59
N GLN A 277 -31.69 -57.56 51.64
CA GLN A 277 -31.65 -56.36 50.78
C GLN A 277 -30.75 -56.57 49.55
N GLY A 278 -30.12 -57.75 49.43
CA GLY A 278 -29.23 -58.09 48.33
C GLY A 278 -27.78 -57.66 48.56
N PHE A 279 -27.39 -57.30 49.79
CA PHE A 279 -26.01 -56.95 50.13
C PHE A 279 -25.27 -58.15 50.71
N THR A 280 -24.03 -58.34 50.30
CA THR A 280 -23.16 -59.41 50.79
C THR A 280 -21.88 -58.81 51.38
N LYS A 281 -21.45 -59.36 52.52
CA LYS A 281 -20.18 -58.96 53.15
C LYS A 281 -19.09 -59.94 52.73
N LEU A 282 -18.36 -59.59 51.67
CA LEU A 282 -17.29 -60.43 51.11
C LEU A 282 -15.98 -60.33 51.90
N PHE A 283 -15.70 -59.17 52.49
CA PHE A 283 -14.48 -58.89 53.24
C PHE A 283 -14.83 -58.27 54.60
N ASP A 284 -14.18 -58.72 55.67
CA ASP A 284 -14.52 -58.30 57.04
C ASP A 284 -14.29 -56.80 57.30
N ASP A 285 -13.22 -56.24 56.70
CA ASP A 285 -12.82 -54.82 56.83
C ASP A 285 -13.39 -53.91 55.72
N ALA A 286 -14.41 -54.37 54.97
CA ALA A 286 -15.04 -53.58 53.91
C ALA A 286 -16.53 -53.37 54.19
N PRO A 287 -17.14 -52.31 53.60
CA PRO A 287 -18.59 -52.16 53.63
C PRO A 287 -19.28 -53.30 52.87
N ALA A 288 -20.57 -53.51 53.17
CA ALA A 288 -21.36 -54.54 52.51
C ALA A 288 -21.68 -54.11 51.06
N LEU A 289 -21.61 -55.05 50.13
CA LEU A 289 -21.68 -54.76 48.69
C LEU A 289 -22.94 -55.33 48.06
N LYS A 290 -23.57 -54.56 47.18
CA LYS A 290 -24.56 -55.07 46.24
C LYS A 290 -23.92 -55.26 44.88
N LEU A 291 -23.80 -56.51 44.45
CA LEU A 291 -23.12 -56.88 43.21
C LEU A 291 -24.04 -56.73 42.00
N ASP A 292 -23.46 -56.37 40.86
CA ASP A 292 -24.15 -56.33 39.57
C ASP A 292 -24.14 -57.71 38.91
N GLY A 293 -25.31 -58.20 38.48
CA GLY A 293 -25.47 -59.48 37.77
C GLY A 293 -25.68 -60.73 38.64
N THR A 294 -25.78 -60.61 39.96
CA THR A 294 -26.08 -61.74 40.86
C THR A 294 -26.89 -61.28 42.07
N GLU A 295 -28.03 -61.92 42.32
CA GLU A 295 -28.90 -61.58 43.46
C GLU A 295 -28.45 -62.27 44.76
N ASN A 296 -27.97 -63.51 44.68
CA ASN A 296 -27.61 -64.33 45.82
C ASN A 296 -26.18 -64.85 45.67
N VAL A 297 -25.36 -64.64 46.70
CA VAL A 297 -24.01 -65.20 46.83
C VAL A 297 -24.05 -66.24 47.93
N TYR A 298 -23.42 -67.38 47.70
CA TYR A 298 -23.32 -68.51 48.62
C TYR A 298 -21.86 -68.71 49.04
N LYS A 299 -21.62 -69.19 50.24
CA LYS A 299 -20.30 -69.49 50.78
C LYS A 299 -20.20 -70.99 51.08
N LYS A 300 -19.20 -71.64 50.51
CA LYS A 300 -18.86 -73.05 50.79
C LYS A 300 -17.35 -73.15 50.94
N GLU A 301 -16.89 -73.79 52.02
CA GLU A 301 -15.46 -74.00 52.31
C GLU A 301 -14.60 -72.71 52.18
N GLY A 302 -15.15 -71.57 52.63
CA GLY A 302 -14.45 -70.29 52.59
C GLY A 302 -14.45 -69.55 51.24
N LYS A 303 -14.91 -70.19 50.15
CA LYS A 303 -15.05 -69.57 48.82
C LYS A 303 -16.50 -69.12 48.58
N PHE A 304 -16.66 -68.08 47.76
CA PHE A 304 -17.96 -67.55 47.38
C PHE A 304 -18.38 -68.07 46.00
N TYR A 305 -19.68 -68.28 45.83
CA TYR A 305 -20.31 -68.86 44.63
C TYR A 305 -21.56 -68.07 44.28
N GLN A 306 -21.92 -68.05 42.99
CA GLN A 306 -23.10 -67.37 42.48
C GLN A 306 -24.36 -68.26 42.48
N ASP A 307 -24.21 -69.56 42.73
CA ASP A 307 -25.30 -70.55 42.76
C ASP A 307 -25.27 -71.41 44.03
N ALA A 308 -26.41 -71.97 44.40
CA ALA A 308 -26.57 -72.72 45.64
C ALA A 308 -26.00 -74.15 45.60
N GLN A 309 -25.70 -74.68 44.41
CA GLN A 309 -25.03 -75.98 44.23
C GLN A 309 -23.51 -75.85 44.30
N ALA A 310 -22.99 -74.62 44.46
CA ALA A 310 -21.57 -74.29 44.49
C ALA A 310 -20.81 -74.72 43.22
N THR A 311 -21.43 -74.53 42.05
CA THR A 311 -20.86 -74.89 40.75
C THR A 311 -20.21 -73.72 40.01
N LYS A 312 -20.57 -72.48 40.36
CA LYS A 312 -20.10 -71.23 39.74
C LYS A 312 -19.39 -70.34 40.77
N PRO A 313 -18.06 -70.39 40.88
CA PRO A 313 -17.32 -69.56 41.84
C PRO A 313 -17.41 -68.07 41.50
N LEU A 314 -17.43 -67.22 42.53
CA LEU A 314 -17.40 -65.76 42.41
C LEU A 314 -15.95 -65.28 42.32
N ASP A 315 -15.62 -64.49 41.29
CA ASP A 315 -14.32 -63.83 41.16
C ASP A 315 -14.23 -62.63 42.12
N ALA A 316 -13.46 -62.80 43.20
CA ALA A 316 -13.29 -61.79 44.24
C ALA A 316 -12.27 -60.69 43.88
N ASP A 317 -11.51 -60.86 42.79
CA ASP A 317 -10.48 -59.91 42.37
C ASP A 317 -11.02 -58.87 41.36
N ALA A 318 -12.20 -59.12 40.78
CA ALA A 318 -12.87 -58.23 39.83
C ALA A 318 -14.39 -58.11 40.09
N LEU A 319 -14.77 -57.30 41.07
CA LEU A 319 -16.17 -57.14 41.49
C LEU A 319 -16.89 -56.02 40.71
N ASN A 320 -18.11 -56.27 40.26
CA ASN A 320 -18.99 -55.23 39.71
C ASN A 320 -19.98 -54.77 40.80
N ILE A 321 -19.94 -53.50 41.19
CA ILE A 321 -20.62 -52.98 42.39
C ILE A 321 -21.67 -51.95 42.01
N LYS A 322 -22.94 -52.20 42.37
CA LYS A 322 -24.08 -51.29 42.16
C LYS A 322 -24.29 -50.32 43.32
N ALA A 323 -24.10 -50.79 44.54
CA ALA A 323 -24.27 -49.99 45.74
C ALA A 323 -23.38 -50.48 46.88
N VAL A 324 -23.07 -49.56 47.79
CA VAL A 324 -22.29 -49.80 48.99
C VAL A 324 -23.16 -49.46 50.19
N LYS A 325 -23.22 -50.36 51.17
CA LYS A 325 -23.92 -50.16 52.43
C LYS A 325 -22.91 -50.06 53.57
N PHE A 326 -22.92 -48.91 54.24
CA PHE A 326 -22.01 -48.59 55.34
C PHE A 326 -22.55 -49.09 56.69
N ALA A 327 -21.69 -49.08 57.71
CA ALA A 327 -22.01 -49.62 59.03
C ALA A 327 -23.11 -48.82 59.78
N ASN A 328 -23.26 -47.52 59.47
CA ASN A 328 -24.34 -46.66 59.96
C ASN A 328 -25.71 -46.96 59.31
N GLY A 329 -25.75 -47.82 58.30
CA GLY A 329 -26.97 -48.15 57.55
C GLY A 329 -27.15 -47.32 56.27
N ASP A 330 -26.28 -46.34 56.01
CA ASP A 330 -26.38 -45.48 54.84
C ASP A 330 -26.01 -46.24 53.58
N VAL A 331 -26.72 -45.91 52.50
CA VAL A 331 -26.58 -46.59 51.21
C VAL A 331 -26.17 -45.59 50.15
N TYR A 332 -24.94 -45.75 49.65
CA TYR A 332 -24.46 -45.02 48.49
C TYR A 332 -24.72 -45.85 47.23
N THR A 333 -25.53 -45.29 46.33
CA THR A 333 -25.91 -45.91 45.06
C THR A 333 -25.18 -45.20 43.93
N PHE A 334 -24.41 -45.95 43.16
CA PHE A 334 -23.80 -45.42 41.95
C PHE A 334 -24.86 -45.38 40.84
N ARG A 335 -24.89 -44.30 40.06
CA ARG A 335 -25.76 -44.24 38.88
C ARG A 335 -25.47 -45.37 37.89
N SER A 336 -24.20 -45.74 37.78
CA SER A 336 -23.73 -46.83 36.95
C SER A 336 -22.80 -47.71 37.79
N ALA A 337 -22.99 -49.02 37.72
CA ALA A 337 -22.20 -49.97 38.50
C ALA A 337 -20.70 -49.75 38.26
N LYS A 338 -19.92 -49.69 39.34
CA LYS A 338 -18.46 -49.64 39.28
C LYS A 338 -17.96 -51.03 38.90
N LYS A 339 -17.43 -51.17 37.68
CA LYS A 339 -16.98 -52.46 37.14
C LYS A 339 -15.56 -52.79 37.58
N SER A 340 -15.23 -54.07 37.67
CA SER A 340 -13.86 -54.59 37.88
C SER A 340 -13.14 -53.97 39.08
N GLN A 341 -13.83 -53.82 40.20
CA GLN A 341 -13.27 -53.28 41.44
C GLN A 341 -12.45 -54.36 42.15
N SER A 342 -11.20 -54.04 42.45
CA SER A 342 -10.31 -54.91 43.23
C SER A 342 -10.71 -54.90 44.70
N LYS A 343 -10.26 -55.92 45.44
CA LYS A 343 -10.43 -55.99 46.90
C LYS A 343 -9.95 -54.73 47.63
N ASP A 344 -8.82 -54.15 47.23
CA ASP A 344 -8.26 -52.95 47.87
C ASP A 344 -9.10 -51.71 47.58
N ALA A 345 -9.61 -51.57 46.35
CA ALA A 345 -10.51 -50.47 45.97
C ALA A 345 -11.80 -50.50 46.79
N VAL A 346 -12.35 -51.68 47.02
CA VAL A 346 -13.55 -51.89 47.82
C VAL A 346 -13.34 -51.56 49.30
N LYS A 347 -12.19 -51.94 49.87
CA LYS A 347 -11.84 -51.62 51.27
C LYS A 347 -11.64 -50.13 51.50
N ALA A 348 -11.23 -49.39 50.47
CA ALA A 348 -11.03 -47.94 50.54
C ALA A 348 -12.35 -47.14 50.43
N TYR A 349 -13.49 -47.78 50.19
CA TYR A 349 -14.78 -47.06 50.16
C TYR A 349 -15.20 -46.61 51.56
N ASP A 350 -15.22 -45.30 51.74
CA ASP A 350 -15.83 -44.61 52.88
C ASP A 350 -16.88 -43.59 52.39
N GLU A 351 -17.85 -43.27 53.23
CA GLU A 351 -18.99 -42.44 52.86
C GLU A 351 -18.58 -41.01 52.47
N GLN A 352 -17.57 -40.46 53.14
CA GLN A 352 -17.10 -39.10 52.90
C GLN A 352 -16.38 -38.98 51.56
N SER A 353 -15.50 -39.93 51.23
CA SER A 353 -14.77 -39.95 49.96
C SER A 353 -15.70 -40.22 48.78
N LEU A 354 -16.72 -41.07 48.93
CA LEU A 354 -17.71 -41.30 47.87
C LEU A 354 -18.56 -40.07 47.63
N SER A 355 -19.09 -39.43 48.68
CA SER A 355 -19.90 -38.22 48.58
C SER A 355 -19.13 -37.05 47.98
N SER A 356 -17.87 -36.84 48.38
CA SER A 356 -17.00 -35.77 47.89
C SER A 356 -16.51 -35.99 46.45
N ASN A 357 -16.45 -37.24 45.99
CA ASN A 357 -16.11 -37.63 44.61
C ASN A 357 -17.32 -38.07 43.79
N SER A 358 -18.53 -37.71 44.22
CA SER A 358 -19.78 -38.11 43.58
C SER A 358 -19.86 -37.67 42.11
N GLN A 359 -20.51 -38.48 41.29
CA GLN A 359 -20.78 -38.18 39.89
C GLN A 359 -22.25 -37.85 39.68
N LYS A 360 -22.57 -37.24 38.54
CA LYS A 360 -23.94 -36.84 38.21
C LYS A 360 -24.92 -38.01 38.22
N GLY A 361 -25.87 -37.93 39.16
CA GLY A 361 -26.93 -38.90 39.41
C GLY A 361 -26.53 -40.05 40.34
N ASP A 362 -25.35 -40.01 40.96
CA ASP A 362 -25.11 -40.81 42.16
C ASP A 362 -26.03 -40.35 43.30
N ALA A 363 -26.37 -41.25 44.22
CA ALA A 363 -27.27 -40.94 45.31
C ALA A 363 -26.79 -41.50 46.65
N LEU A 364 -26.88 -40.68 47.70
CA LEU A 364 -26.75 -41.12 49.08
C LEU A 364 -28.12 -41.15 49.73
N LYS A 365 -28.52 -42.32 50.23
CA LYS A 365 -29.70 -42.46 51.09
C LYS A 365 -29.24 -42.60 52.54
N SER A 366 -29.64 -41.63 53.36
CA SER A 366 -29.43 -41.62 54.81
C SER A 366 -30.79 -41.48 55.49
N GLY A 367 -31.21 -42.51 56.23
CA GLY A 367 -32.59 -42.65 56.73
C GLY A 367 -33.64 -42.57 55.61
N ASP A 368 -34.61 -41.66 55.78
CA ASP A 368 -35.67 -41.39 54.79
C ASP A 368 -35.30 -40.32 53.76
N THR A 369 -34.12 -39.70 53.88
CA THR A 369 -33.68 -38.63 52.98
C THR A 369 -32.76 -39.17 51.88
N THR A 370 -33.04 -38.76 50.64
CA THR A 370 -32.19 -39.07 49.49
C THR A 370 -31.57 -37.79 48.92
N TYR A 371 -30.24 -37.79 48.84
CA TYR A 371 -29.43 -36.74 48.21
C TYR A 371 -28.96 -37.23 46.84
N GLU A 372 -29.41 -36.57 45.77
CA GLU A 372 -28.97 -36.86 44.40
C GLU A 372 -27.90 -35.84 44.00
N PHE A 373 -26.72 -36.31 43.61
CA PHE A 373 -25.57 -35.47 43.32
C PHE A 373 -25.50 -35.02 41.87
N PHE A 374 -25.01 -33.80 41.64
CA PHE A 374 -24.61 -33.31 40.33
C PHE A 374 -23.15 -33.65 40.04
N ASP A 375 -22.23 -33.27 40.93
CA ASP A 375 -20.82 -33.65 40.88
C ASP A 375 -20.09 -33.25 42.18
N LYS A 376 -19.05 -33.99 42.57
CA LYS A 376 -18.07 -33.61 43.61
C LYS A 376 -18.69 -33.06 44.92
N GLY A 377 -19.81 -33.63 45.36
CA GLY A 377 -20.53 -33.20 46.56
C GLY A 377 -21.58 -32.10 46.36
N ASN A 378 -21.74 -31.56 45.15
CA ASN A 378 -22.85 -30.66 44.80
C ASN A 378 -24.14 -31.46 44.67
N VAL A 379 -25.21 -31.03 45.35
CA VAL A 379 -26.51 -31.71 45.34
C VAL A 379 -27.42 -31.09 44.29
N ALA A 380 -27.88 -31.94 43.36
CA ALA A 380 -28.84 -31.58 42.33
C ALA A 380 -30.27 -31.55 42.88
N LYS A 381 -30.59 -32.50 43.78
CA LYS A 381 -31.95 -32.70 44.28
C LYS A 381 -31.94 -33.37 45.65
N ILE A 382 -32.85 -32.92 46.52
CA ILE A 382 -33.15 -33.54 47.81
C ILE A 382 -34.59 -34.06 47.75
N SER A 383 -34.80 -35.32 48.15
CA SER A 383 -36.14 -35.91 48.27
C SER A 383 -36.32 -36.45 49.70
N SER A 384 -37.38 -36.00 50.38
CA SER A 384 -37.74 -36.39 51.75
C SER A 384 -39.25 -36.14 52.00
N ASP A 385 -39.89 -37.01 52.78
CA ASP A 385 -41.30 -36.91 53.15
C ASP A 385 -41.53 -35.94 54.33
N ASP A 386 -40.59 -35.88 55.29
CA ASP A 386 -40.55 -34.92 56.41
C ASP A 386 -39.13 -34.37 56.58
N PHE A 387 -38.87 -33.20 55.98
CA PHE A 387 -37.53 -32.63 55.98
C PHE A 387 -37.24 -31.84 57.27
N THR A 388 -36.38 -32.39 58.13
CA THR A 388 -35.79 -31.69 59.26
C THR A 388 -34.27 -31.79 59.19
N PHE A 389 -33.60 -30.66 59.37
CA PHE A 389 -32.14 -30.61 59.32
C PHE A 389 -31.55 -31.12 60.65
N GLU A 390 -31.25 -32.41 60.71
CA GLU A 390 -30.62 -33.02 61.88
C GLU A 390 -29.08 -33.01 61.84
N ASN A 391 -28.52 -33.16 63.04
CA ASN A 391 -27.17 -32.78 63.42
C ASN A 391 -26.11 -33.80 63.00
N SER A 392 -25.71 -33.87 61.72
CA SER A 392 -24.41 -34.42 61.25
C SER A 392 -24.30 -34.58 59.73
N ALA A 393 -24.39 -33.49 58.95
CA ALA A 393 -24.08 -33.55 57.51
C ALA A 393 -23.07 -32.47 57.11
N GLN A 394 -21.89 -32.93 56.68
CA GLN A 394 -20.75 -32.13 56.22
C GLN A 394 -20.83 -31.85 54.71
N TYR A 395 -20.40 -30.65 54.30
CA TYR A 395 -20.12 -30.21 52.91
C TYR A 395 -21.19 -30.47 51.85
N LEU A 396 -22.31 -29.73 51.92
CA LEU A 396 -23.16 -29.50 50.75
C LEU A 396 -22.62 -28.28 49.98
N GLY A 397 -22.34 -28.46 48.69
CA GLY A 397 -21.91 -27.40 47.77
C GLY A 397 -23.04 -26.42 47.39
N SER A 398 -23.21 -26.14 46.09
CA SER A 398 -24.35 -25.34 45.60
C SER A 398 -25.68 -26.11 45.70
N LEU A 399 -26.78 -25.45 46.08
CA LEU A 399 -28.11 -26.05 46.23
C LEU A 399 -29.14 -25.41 45.28
N ASN A 400 -29.84 -26.22 44.49
CA ASN A 400 -30.97 -25.76 43.66
C ASN A 400 -32.30 -26.17 44.31
N LEU A 401 -33.10 -25.18 44.74
CA LEU A 401 -34.37 -25.43 45.44
C LEU A 401 -35.55 -25.66 44.49
N ASP A 402 -35.46 -25.30 43.20
CA ASP A 402 -36.56 -25.48 42.24
C ASP A 402 -36.92 -26.98 42.02
N GLY A 403 -36.02 -27.90 42.38
CA GLY A 403 -36.25 -29.35 42.36
C GLY A 403 -36.80 -29.95 43.67
N ALA A 404 -36.86 -29.17 44.76
CA ALA A 404 -37.30 -29.60 46.08
C ALA A 404 -38.77 -29.21 46.31
N LYS A 405 -39.69 -30.17 46.14
CA LYS A 405 -41.14 -29.91 46.16
C LYS A 405 -41.69 -29.40 47.51
N ASN A 406 -40.96 -29.57 48.61
CA ASN A 406 -41.45 -29.37 49.98
C ASN A 406 -40.75 -28.23 50.75
N ILE A 407 -39.82 -27.48 50.14
CA ILE A 407 -39.08 -26.38 50.80
C ILE A 407 -39.41 -25.06 50.09
N THR A 408 -40.03 -24.11 50.79
CA THR A 408 -40.29 -22.77 50.23
C THR A 408 -39.10 -21.83 50.44
N LYS A 409 -38.92 -20.88 49.52
CA LYS A 409 -37.90 -19.83 49.64
C LYS A 409 -38.01 -19.06 50.96
N GLU A 410 -39.23 -18.75 51.39
CA GLU A 410 -39.51 -18.01 52.61
C GLU A 410 -39.23 -18.85 53.86
N SER A 411 -39.51 -20.16 53.85
CA SER A 411 -39.19 -21.05 54.97
C SER A 411 -37.68 -21.27 55.13
N PHE A 412 -36.95 -21.40 54.02
CA PHE A 412 -35.50 -21.48 54.03
C PHE A 412 -34.87 -20.17 54.53
N LEU A 413 -35.28 -19.02 53.95
CA LEU A 413 -34.69 -17.74 54.29
C LEU A 413 -35.13 -17.26 55.67
N SER A 414 -36.35 -17.49 56.17
CA SER A 414 -36.84 -16.96 57.47
C SER A 414 -36.14 -17.52 58.72
N GLY A 415 -35.21 -18.47 58.58
CA GLY A 415 -34.45 -18.96 59.73
C GLY A 415 -35.21 -19.93 60.63
N LYS A 416 -36.27 -20.60 60.14
CA LYS A 416 -36.76 -21.87 60.74
C LYS A 416 -35.78 -23.04 60.46
N LEU A 417 -34.48 -22.75 60.57
CA LEU A 417 -33.38 -23.68 60.43
C LEU A 417 -32.93 -23.97 61.86
N GLY A 418 -32.92 -25.23 62.28
CA GLY A 418 -32.29 -25.60 63.56
C GLY A 418 -30.82 -25.16 63.56
N ASP A 419 -30.27 -24.89 64.76
CA ASP A 419 -28.96 -24.27 65.04
C ASP A 419 -27.69 -24.93 64.44
N LYS A 420 -27.82 -25.84 63.47
CA LYS A 420 -26.80 -26.84 63.12
C LYS A 420 -26.48 -26.96 61.62
N ILE A 421 -27.10 -26.14 60.76
CA ILE A 421 -26.67 -26.03 59.36
C ILE A 421 -26.12 -24.65 59.09
N LEU A 422 -24.81 -24.57 59.16
CA LEU A 422 -24.07 -23.46 58.61
C LEU A 422 -23.85 -23.77 57.12
N PRO A 423 -24.41 -22.98 56.19
CA PRO A 423 -23.90 -22.98 54.83
C PRO A 423 -22.38 -22.78 54.91
N ASN A 424 -21.63 -23.51 54.08
CA ASN A 424 -20.23 -23.15 53.88
C ASN A 424 -20.16 -21.66 53.47
N ALA A 425 -19.00 -21.01 53.60
CA ALA A 425 -18.88 -19.56 53.40
C ALA A 425 -19.30 -19.02 52.01
N TYR A 426 -19.81 -19.85 51.10
CA TYR A 426 -20.19 -19.52 49.72
C TYR A 426 -21.36 -20.37 49.16
N SER A 427 -22.33 -20.78 49.98
CA SER A 427 -23.50 -21.50 49.48
C SER A 427 -24.35 -20.61 48.56
N ASN A 428 -24.50 -21.03 47.31
CA ASN A 428 -25.38 -20.40 46.32
C ASN A 428 -26.72 -21.13 46.29
N ILE A 429 -27.81 -20.37 46.33
CA ILE A 429 -29.17 -20.87 46.21
C ILE A 429 -29.84 -20.22 45.02
N THR A 430 -30.44 -21.04 44.15
CA THR A 430 -31.28 -20.54 43.05
C THR A 430 -32.71 -21.01 43.27
N THR A 431 -33.66 -20.06 43.21
CA THR A 431 -35.09 -20.36 43.25
C THR A 431 -35.93 -19.28 42.57
N GLY A 432 -36.94 -19.68 41.80
CA GLY A 432 -37.90 -18.74 41.20
C GLY A 432 -37.26 -17.68 40.29
N GLY A 433 -36.14 -18.02 39.63
CA GLY A 433 -35.36 -17.10 38.81
C GLY A 433 -34.47 -16.11 39.59
N VAL A 434 -34.29 -16.32 40.90
CA VAL A 434 -33.48 -15.47 41.78
C VAL A 434 -32.31 -16.27 42.35
N LYS A 435 -31.12 -15.67 42.36
CA LYS A 435 -29.91 -16.27 42.96
C LYS A 435 -29.53 -15.54 44.24
N PHE A 436 -29.31 -16.29 45.31
CA PHE A 436 -28.86 -15.82 46.62
C PHE A 436 -27.48 -16.38 46.93
N GLU A 437 -26.59 -15.53 47.44
CA GLU A 437 -25.36 -15.93 48.10
C GLU A 437 -25.50 -15.58 49.59
N LEU A 438 -25.22 -16.54 50.47
CA LEU A 438 -25.46 -16.39 51.91
C LEU A 438 -24.16 -16.24 52.71
N LYS A 439 -24.26 -15.51 53.82
CA LYS A 439 -23.25 -15.50 54.88
C LYS A 439 -23.45 -16.69 55.81
N GLN A 440 -22.46 -17.00 56.63
CA GLN A 440 -22.53 -18.09 57.63
C GLN A 440 -23.70 -17.93 58.61
N ASN A 441 -24.11 -16.71 58.92
CA ASN A 441 -25.25 -16.42 59.80
C ASN A 441 -26.62 -16.45 59.09
N GLY A 442 -26.67 -16.82 57.80
CA GLY A 442 -27.90 -16.87 57.01
C GLY A 442 -28.37 -15.53 56.42
N ASP A 443 -27.64 -14.43 56.62
CA ASP A 443 -27.90 -13.17 55.93
C ASP A 443 -27.54 -13.26 54.44
N ILE A 444 -28.22 -12.48 53.61
CA ILE A 444 -27.99 -12.45 52.17
C ILE A 444 -26.80 -11.51 51.89
N LYS A 445 -25.70 -12.11 51.42
CA LYS A 445 -24.48 -11.43 51.00
C LYS A 445 -24.62 -10.83 49.61
N SER A 446 -25.26 -11.54 48.68
CA SER A 446 -25.53 -11.10 47.32
C SER A 446 -26.88 -11.64 46.83
N LEU A 447 -27.60 -10.82 46.06
CA LEU A 447 -28.89 -11.11 45.46
C LEU A 447 -28.84 -10.75 43.97
N VAL A 448 -29.10 -11.71 43.07
CA VAL A 448 -29.25 -11.45 41.63
C VAL A 448 -30.68 -11.78 41.20
N ALA A 449 -31.43 -10.77 40.72
CA ALA A 449 -32.84 -10.91 40.35
C ALA A 449 -33.27 -9.94 39.25
N SER A 450 -34.38 -10.20 38.56
CA SER A 450 -35.01 -9.18 37.70
C SER A 450 -35.54 -8.00 38.53
N PHE A 451 -35.76 -6.83 37.91
CA PHE A 451 -36.22 -5.65 38.65
C PHE A 451 -37.54 -5.89 39.41
N GLU A 452 -38.54 -6.51 38.76
CA GLU A 452 -39.82 -6.80 39.41
C GLU A 452 -39.64 -7.77 40.59
N LYS A 453 -38.75 -8.75 40.48
CA LYS A 453 -38.45 -9.69 41.58
C LYS A 453 -37.65 -9.05 42.71
N ALA A 454 -36.69 -8.18 42.40
CA ALA A 454 -35.97 -7.42 43.41
C ALA A 454 -36.93 -6.47 44.16
N LYS A 455 -37.82 -5.80 43.43
CA LYS A 455 -38.87 -4.94 44.00
C LYS A 455 -39.79 -5.70 44.95
N GLU A 456 -40.27 -6.87 44.55
CA GLU A 456 -41.10 -7.76 45.37
C GLU A 456 -40.37 -8.17 46.67
N ILE A 457 -39.11 -8.61 46.56
CA ILE A 457 -38.32 -9.05 47.72
C ILE A 457 -38.04 -7.88 48.69
N LEU A 458 -37.77 -6.70 48.15
CA LEU A 458 -37.46 -5.50 48.93
C LEU A 458 -38.71 -4.81 49.49
N SER A 459 -39.92 -5.21 49.09
CA SER A 459 -41.18 -4.79 49.72
C SER A 459 -41.60 -5.67 50.91
N ASP A 460 -40.94 -6.81 51.11
CA ASP A 460 -41.28 -7.81 52.13
C ASP A 460 -40.31 -7.83 53.32
N THR A 461 -40.57 -8.70 54.30
CA THR A 461 -39.77 -8.90 55.53
C THR A 461 -38.33 -9.37 55.28
N LEU A 462 -38.00 -9.80 54.06
CA LEU A 462 -36.65 -10.23 53.68
C LEU A 462 -35.67 -9.05 53.53
N LYS A 463 -36.16 -7.81 53.35
CA LYS A 463 -35.34 -6.61 53.12
C LYS A 463 -34.24 -6.42 54.18
N ASP A 464 -34.56 -6.65 55.44
CA ASP A 464 -33.65 -6.36 56.57
C ASP A 464 -32.48 -7.36 56.65
N ARG A 465 -32.62 -8.52 56.01
CA ARG A 465 -31.59 -9.57 55.94
C ARG A 465 -30.68 -9.46 54.73
N ILE A 466 -30.96 -8.51 53.83
CA ILE A 466 -30.13 -8.22 52.67
C ILE A 466 -29.13 -7.16 53.06
N ALA A 467 -27.84 -7.47 52.91
CA ALA A 467 -26.79 -6.49 53.15
C ALA A 467 -26.92 -5.28 52.19
N ASP A 468 -26.50 -4.11 52.64
CA ASP A 468 -26.42 -2.94 51.76
C ASP A 468 -25.44 -3.21 50.62
N GLY A 469 -25.79 -2.77 49.41
CA GLY A 469 -25.01 -3.05 48.19
C GLY A 469 -25.05 -4.50 47.70
N ALA A 470 -25.89 -5.37 48.26
CA ALA A 470 -25.95 -6.79 47.88
C ALA A 470 -26.80 -7.08 46.63
N VAL A 471 -27.69 -6.17 46.22
CA VAL A 471 -28.63 -6.42 45.11
C VAL A 471 -28.03 -6.03 43.76
N GLU A 472 -27.92 -7.00 42.87
CA GLU A 472 -27.62 -6.83 41.45
C GLU A 472 -28.84 -7.24 40.60
N LEU A 473 -29.09 -6.49 39.52
CA LEU A 473 -30.17 -6.84 38.61
C LEU A 473 -29.68 -7.84 37.55
N SER A 474 -30.48 -8.87 37.28
CA SER A 474 -30.29 -9.74 36.13
C SER A 474 -30.41 -8.92 34.83
N LYS A 475 -29.80 -9.37 33.73
CA LYS A 475 -29.70 -8.62 32.46
C LYS A 475 -31.05 -8.32 31.78
N ASP A 476 -32.17 -8.67 32.38
CA ASP A 476 -33.41 -8.99 31.67
C ASP A 476 -34.38 -7.82 31.51
N GLY A 477 -33.94 -6.56 31.66
CA GLY A 477 -34.81 -5.41 31.41
C GLY A 477 -34.08 -4.08 31.30
N THR A 478 -34.52 -3.25 30.35
CA THR A 478 -34.13 -1.84 30.27
C THR A 478 -35.07 -1.02 31.14
N LEU A 479 -34.52 -0.33 32.14
CA LEU A 479 -35.31 0.40 33.11
C LEU A 479 -35.74 1.77 32.60
N THR A 480 -36.98 2.14 32.93
CA THR A 480 -37.55 3.48 32.72
C THR A 480 -37.29 4.39 33.92
N ASN A 481 -37.47 5.70 33.76
CA ASN A 481 -37.35 6.67 34.86
C ASN A 481 -38.25 6.32 36.06
N ALA A 482 -39.51 5.95 35.83
CA ALA A 482 -40.43 5.55 36.91
C ALA A 482 -39.93 4.32 37.72
N GLN A 483 -39.32 3.35 37.05
CA GLN A 483 -38.75 2.18 37.72
C GLN A 483 -37.47 2.54 38.48
N LEU A 484 -36.64 3.45 37.96
CA LEU A 484 -35.46 3.98 38.67
C LEU A 484 -35.85 4.79 39.91
N GLN A 485 -36.91 5.59 39.85
CA GLN A 485 -37.44 6.30 41.02
C GLN A 485 -37.99 5.32 42.08
N THR A 486 -38.59 4.21 41.64
CA THR A 486 -39.01 3.13 42.55
C THR A 486 -37.80 2.44 43.19
N LEU A 487 -36.72 2.22 42.43
CA LEU A 487 -35.45 1.67 42.93
C LEU A 487 -34.82 2.59 43.97
N ALA A 488 -34.87 3.91 43.74
CA ALA A 488 -34.27 4.91 44.60
C ALA A 488 -34.77 4.83 46.06
N GLN A 489 -36.02 4.38 46.28
CA GLN A 489 -36.58 4.15 47.62
C GLN A 489 -35.84 3.07 48.43
N ASN A 490 -35.12 2.18 47.76
CA ASN A 490 -34.30 1.11 48.35
C ASN A 490 -32.83 1.19 47.88
N ALA A 491 -32.34 2.36 47.45
CA ALA A 491 -31.02 2.53 46.81
C ALA A 491 -29.87 1.91 47.62
N ALA A 492 -29.91 2.00 48.96
CA ALA A 492 -28.88 1.44 49.84
C ALA A 492 -28.68 -0.09 49.65
N LYS A 493 -29.73 -0.82 49.26
CA LYS A 493 -29.65 -2.27 49.04
C LYS A 493 -29.01 -2.64 47.71
N PHE A 494 -29.05 -1.75 46.71
CA PHE A 494 -28.49 -2.02 45.38
C PHE A 494 -26.98 -1.73 45.32
N ALA A 495 -26.26 -2.62 44.65
CA ALA A 495 -24.85 -2.40 44.30
C ALA A 495 -24.70 -1.18 43.37
N ASN A 496 -23.58 -0.47 43.46
CA ASN A 496 -23.25 0.55 42.46
C ASN A 496 -23.09 -0.12 41.09
N GLY A 497 -23.70 0.45 40.06
CA GLY A 497 -23.79 -0.17 38.74
C GLY A 497 -24.67 -1.43 38.67
N ALA A 498 -25.60 -1.64 39.60
CA ALA A 498 -26.58 -2.72 39.52
C ALA A 498 -27.49 -2.63 38.28
N VAL A 499 -27.83 -1.42 37.84
CA VAL A 499 -28.66 -1.17 36.65
C VAL A 499 -27.80 -1.24 35.39
N LYS A 500 -27.95 -2.32 34.62
CA LYS A 500 -27.14 -2.58 33.41
C LYS A 500 -27.66 -1.91 32.13
N SER A 501 -28.92 -1.47 32.11
CA SER A 501 -29.52 -0.77 30.96
C SER A 501 -30.64 0.16 31.43
N ALA A 502 -30.62 1.41 30.98
CA ALA A 502 -31.66 2.41 31.28
C ALA A 502 -31.98 3.24 30.04
N VAL A 503 -33.24 3.69 29.93
CA VAL A 503 -33.74 4.57 28.86
C VAL A 503 -34.35 5.80 29.51
N LEU A 504 -33.72 6.96 29.29
CA LEU A 504 -34.02 8.23 29.97
C LEU A 504 -33.91 9.40 29.00
N SER A 505 -34.68 10.47 29.21
CA SER A 505 -34.39 11.77 28.60
C SER A 505 -33.29 12.50 29.38
N VAL A 506 -32.70 13.55 28.80
CA VAL A 506 -31.71 14.41 29.48
C VAL A 506 -32.28 15.01 30.76
N ALA A 507 -33.52 15.50 30.70
CA ALA A 507 -34.19 16.09 31.87
C ALA A 507 -34.36 15.06 32.99
N GLU A 508 -34.73 13.83 32.65
CA GLU A 508 -34.89 12.75 33.63
C GLU A 508 -33.56 12.33 34.24
N LEU A 509 -32.52 12.12 33.42
CA LEU A 509 -31.18 11.73 33.89
C LEU A 509 -30.58 12.79 34.83
N THR A 510 -30.69 14.07 34.45
CA THR A 510 -30.13 15.18 35.24
C THR A 510 -30.95 15.48 36.50
N SER A 511 -32.20 15.04 36.58
CA SER A 511 -33.04 15.12 37.78
C SER A 511 -32.75 14.02 38.81
N LEU A 512 -32.00 12.97 38.45
CA LEU A 512 -31.63 11.92 39.39
C LEU A 512 -30.72 12.46 40.48
N ASN A 513 -30.99 12.06 41.73
CA ASN A 513 -30.04 12.29 42.80
C ASN A 513 -28.79 11.41 42.62
N LYS A 514 -27.71 11.75 43.34
CA LYS A 514 -26.43 11.04 43.24
C LYS A 514 -26.56 9.54 43.55
N GLU A 515 -27.32 9.18 44.59
CA GLU A 515 -27.48 7.79 45.01
C GLU A 515 -28.14 6.93 43.93
N ALA A 516 -29.17 7.43 43.25
CA ALA A 516 -29.84 6.71 42.16
C ALA A 516 -28.95 6.63 40.90
N ALA A 517 -28.23 7.72 40.58
CA ALA A 517 -27.29 7.75 39.45
C ALA A 517 -26.13 6.76 39.62
N ASP A 518 -25.58 6.62 40.83
CA ASP A 518 -24.49 5.69 41.14
C ASP A 518 -24.90 4.21 40.98
N LYS A 519 -26.20 3.90 41.02
CA LYS A 519 -26.70 2.53 40.75
C LYS A 519 -26.75 2.20 39.27
N ILE A 520 -26.63 3.19 38.39
CA ILE A 520 -26.55 2.99 36.94
C ILE A 520 -25.10 2.62 36.56
N ALA A 521 -24.95 1.54 35.81
CA ALA A 521 -23.65 1.10 35.33
C ALA A 521 -23.11 2.09 34.28
N ASN A 522 -21.79 2.12 34.14
CA ASN A 522 -21.15 2.92 33.10
C ASN A 522 -21.59 2.40 31.72
N SER A 523 -21.81 3.32 30.78
CA SER A 523 -22.31 3.03 29.44
C SER A 523 -23.63 2.25 29.38
N ALA A 524 -24.53 2.47 30.34
CA ALA A 524 -25.83 1.80 30.42
C ALA A 524 -27.01 2.64 29.91
N VAL A 525 -26.88 3.97 29.84
CA VAL A 525 -27.99 4.88 29.50
C VAL A 525 -28.09 5.09 27.99
N THR A 526 -29.28 4.85 27.44
CA THR A 526 -29.71 5.31 26.12
C THR A 526 -30.61 6.54 26.30
N LEU A 527 -30.35 7.62 25.54
CA LEU A 527 -31.17 8.83 25.58
C LEU A 527 -32.44 8.69 24.72
N THR A 528 -33.58 9.20 25.19
CA THR A 528 -34.87 9.18 24.46
C THR A 528 -35.17 10.45 23.68
N ASP A 529 -34.45 11.54 23.95
CA ASP A 529 -34.67 12.83 23.30
C ASP A 529 -34.53 12.69 21.77
N LYS A 530 -35.56 13.13 21.04
CA LYS A 530 -35.62 13.06 19.57
C LYS A 530 -35.13 14.33 18.88
N ASP A 531 -35.24 15.45 19.60
CA ASP A 531 -34.82 16.75 19.12
C ASP A 531 -33.30 16.91 19.20
N ALA A 532 -32.76 17.87 18.46
CA ALA A 532 -31.34 18.16 18.50
C ALA A 532 -30.95 18.71 19.89
N PHE A 533 -29.91 18.14 20.51
CA PHE A 533 -29.47 18.55 21.84
C PHE A 533 -28.92 19.98 21.81
N SER A 534 -29.47 20.85 22.67
CA SER A 534 -28.96 22.21 22.86
C SER A 534 -27.64 22.20 23.64
N LYS A 535 -26.95 23.34 23.65
CA LYS A 535 -25.75 23.56 24.45
C LYS A 535 -25.96 23.20 25.92
N GLU A 536 -27.06 23.65 26.51
CA GLU A 536 -27.39 23.46 27.93
C GLU A 536 -27.58 21.99 28.25
N SER A 537 -28.27 21.24 27.39
CA SER A 537 -28.43 19.79 27.52
C SER A 537 -27.08 19.06 27.45
N LEU A 538 -26.24 19.40 26.46
CA LEU A 538 -24.91 18.79 26.30
C LEU A 538 -23.99 19.10 27.50
N LYS A 539 -24.04 20.33 28.03
CA LYS A 539 -23.30 20.73 29.22
C LYS A 539 -23.79 19.97 30.46
N ALA A 540 -25.09 19.83 30.65
CA ALA A 540 -25.67 19.11 31.79
C ALA A 540 -25.30 17.61 31.78
N LEU A 541 -25.19 17.02 30.58
CA LEU A 541 -24.74 15.63 30.40
C LEU A 541 -23.27 15.39 30.78
N GLY A 542 -22.44 16.44 30.92
CA GLY A 542 -21.03 16.31 31.30
C GLY A 542 -20.83 15.52 32.61
N ALA A 543 -21.66 15.79 33.62
CA ALA A 543 -21.61 15.12 34.92
C ALA A 543 -22.03 13.63 34.89
N PHE A 544 -22.69 13.20 33.82
CA PHE A 544 -23.19 11.83 33.62
C PHE A 544 -22.52 11.15 32.42
N SER A 545 -21.40 11.70 31.94
CA SER A 545 -20.74 11.21 30.72
C SER A 545 -20.33 9.75 30.82
N ASP A 546 -20.01 9.23 32.01
CA ASP A 546 -19.66 7.82 32.23
C ASP A 546 -20.86 6.88 32.10
N LYS A 547 -22.08 7.37 32.39
CA LYS A 547 -23.33 6.58 32.33
C LYS A 547 -23.86 6.42 30.91
N LEU A 548 -23.58 7.37 30.02
CA LEU A 548 -24.07 7.34 28.63
C LEU A 548 -23.42 6.24 27.80
N LYS A 549 -24.20 5.57 26.95
CA LYS A 549 -23.67 4.71 25.89
C LYS A 549 -22.84 5.51 24.88
N ASP A 550 -21.89 4.82 24.25
CA ASP A 550 -21.10 5.42 23.17
C ASP A 550 -22.03 5.75 21.99
N GLY A 551 -21.87 6.96 21.43
CA GLY A 551 -22.74 7.47 20.38
C GLY A 551 -24.18 7.78 20.80
N ALA A 552 -24.49 7.86 22.10
CA ALA A 552 -25.85 8.16 22.58
C ALA A 552 -26.40 9.51 22.08
N ILE A 553 -25.53 10.46 21.74
CA ILE A 553 -25.90 11.79 21.23
C ILE A 553 -25.79 11.78 19.70
N ALA A 554 -26.93 11.59 19.04
CA ALA A 554 -27.00 11.44 17.59
C ALA A 554 -27.17 12.76 16.82
N LYS A 555 -27.74 13.80 17.44
CA LYS A 555 -28.05 15.09 16.79
C LYS A 555 -27.80 16.24 17.74
N THR A 556 -26.98 17.21 17.35
CA THR A 556 -26.76 18.42 18.15
C THR A 556 -27.31 19.64 17.43
N GLN A 557 -27.72 20.65 18.19
CA GLN A 557 -27.92 21.98 17.62
C GLN A 557 -26.57 22.54 17.18
N LYS A 558 -26.61 23.51 16.26
CA LYS A 558 -25.42 24.23 15.83
C LYS A 558 -24.73 24.89 17.02
N LEU A 559 -23.42 24.66 17.16
CA LEU A 559 -22.61 25.16 18.27
C LEU A 559 -21.58 26.19 17.78
N SER A 560 -21.30 27.20 18.60
CA SER A 560 -20.12 28.06 18.41
C SER A 560 -18.85 27.37 18.90
N ALA A 561 -17.68 27.89 18.54
CA ALA A 561 -16.41 27.38 19.06
C ALA A 561 -16.31 27.51 20.59
N ALA A 562 -16.89 28.58 21.14
CA ALA A 562 -16.96 28.78 22.59
C ALA A 562 -17.83 27.72 23.27
N ASP A 563 -18.99 27.40 22.67
CA ASP A 563 -19.88 26.34 23.18
C ASP A 563 -19.19 24.98 23.15
N PHE A 564 -18.49 24.67 22.07
CA PHE A 564 -17.68 23.45 21.96
C PHE A 564 -16.68 23.34 23.13
N TYR A 565 -15.90 24.39 23.40
CA TYR A 565 -14.94 24.36 24.50
C TYR A 565 -15.61 24.32 25.88
N GLU A 566 -16.79 24.91 26.03
CA GLU A 566 -17.54 24.83 27.28
C GLU A 566 -18.06 23.42 27.56
N ILE A 567 -18.45 22.67 26.53
CA ILE A 567 -18.99 21.30 26.63
C ILE A 567 -17.88 20.26 26.77
N PHE A 568 -16.84 20.34 25.93
CA PHE A 568 -15.79 19.31 25.80
C PHE A 568 -14.47 19.67 26.48
N GLY A 569 -14.29 20.92 26.92
CA GLY A 569 -13.06 21.42 27.51
C GLY A 569 -11.98 21.78 26.50
N LYS A 570 -11.01 22.61 26.93
CA LYS A 570 -9.82 22.95 26.13
C LYS A 570 -8.74 21.85 26.16
N GLY A 571 -8.71 21.03 27.21
CA GLY A 571 -7.75 19.93 27.41
C GLY A 571 -8.39 18.54 27.35
N PHE A 572 -7.58 17.48 27.35
CA PHE A 572 -8.04 16.09 27.23
C PHE A 572 -8.59 15.48 28.53
N LEU A 573 -8.27 16.05 29.71
CA LEU A 573 -8.49 15.43 31.02
C LEU A 573 -9.32 16.33 31.96
N SER A 574 -10.58 16.55 31.62
CA SER A 574 -11.53 17.20 32.53
C SER A 574 -12.67 16.24 32.86
N SER A 575 -12.74 15.80 34.11
CA SER A 575 -13.74 14.84 34.62
C SER A 575 -15.18 15.30 34.47
N ASP A 576 -15.40 16.62 34.39
CA ASP A 576 -16.72 17.23 34.41
C ASP A 576 -17.21 17.62 33.00
N LYS A 577 -16.49 17.21 31.95
CA LYS A 577 -16.82 17.50 30.55
C LYS A 577 -17.31 16.26 29.84
N LEU A 578 -18.13 16.50 28.82
CA LEU A 578 -18.70 15.44 28.02
C LEU A 578 -17.60 14.76 27.20
N SER A 579 -17.57 13.43 27.23
CA SER A 579 -16.60 12.66 26.46
C SER A 579 -16.98 12.59 24.97
N SER A 580 -15.99 12.71 24.08
CA SER A 580 -16.19 12.64 22.63
C SER A 580 -16.77 11.31 22.15
N TYR A 581 -16.52 10.20 22.87
CA TYR A 581 -17.07 8.88 22.55
C TYR A 581 -18.60 8.82 22.67
N LYS A 582 -19.20 9.73 23.44
CA LYS A 582 -20.66 9.80 23.65
C LYS A 582 -21.38 10.49 22.50
N ILE A 583 -20.63 11.16 21.62
CA ILE A 583 -21.13 11.79 20.40
C ILE A 583 -21.07 10.79 19.24
N ALA A 584 -22.17 10.68 18.49
CA ALA A 584 -22.21 9.87 17.27
C ALA A 584 -21.37 10.50 16.15
N ASN A 585 -20.92 9.69 15.19
CA ASN A 585 -20.21 10.21 14.04
C ASN A 585 -21.14 11.10 13.20
N GLY A 586 -20.64 12.27 12.76
CA GLY A 586 -21.43 13.24 12.00
C GLY A 586 -22.58 13.91 12.76
N ALA A 587 -22.50 14.03 14.09
CA ALA A 587 -23.54 14.66 14.91
C ALA A 587 -23.29 16.15 15.21
N LEU A 588 -22.05 16.64 15.11
CA LEU A 588 -21.67 18.01 15.47
C LEU A 588 -21.71 18.97 14.27
N GLU A 589 -22.45 20.06 14.41
CA GLU A 589 -22.41 21.19 13.47
C GLU A 589 -21.80 22.39 14.19
N ILE A 590 -20.68 22.91 13.68
CA ILE A 590 -19.97 24.04 14.28
C ILE A 590 -20.04 25.24 13.34
N GLU A 591 -20.50 26.39 13.84
CA GLU A 591 -20.55 27.64 13.07
C GLU A 591 -20.16 28.82 13.96
N ASP A 592 -19.18 29.60 13.52
CA ASP A 592 -18.66 30.76 14.24
C ASP A 592 -17.87 31.66 13.27
N SER A 593 -17.34 32.78 13.76
CA SER A 593 -16.38 33.61 13.03
C SER A 593 -15.13 32.83 12.62
N ALA A 594 -14.53 33.17 11.48
CA ALA A 594 -13.35 32.47 10.97
C ALA A 594 -12.20 32.41 11.99
N ASN A 595 -11.95 33.48 12.74
CA ASN A 595 -10.91 33.53 13.78
C ASN A 595 -11.18 32.54 14.94
N ASN A 596 -12.43 32.41 15.38
CA ASN A 596 -12.78 31.48 16.44
C ASN A 596 -12.66 30.03 15.97
N LEU A 597 -13.09 29.75 14.74
CA LEU A 597 -12.96 28.43 14.12
C LEU A 597 -11.50 28.05 13.88
N GLN A 598 -10.67 28.99 13.40
CA GLN A 598 -9.23 28.78 13.25
C GLN A 598 -8.62 28.32 14.58
N ASN A 599 -8.90 29.05 15.66
CA ASN A 599 -8.42 28.68 17.00
C ASN A 599 -9.02 27.35 17.50
N ALA A 600 -10.24 27.00 17.12
CA ALA A 600 -10.86 25.73 17.48
C ALA A 600 -10.20 24.54 16.76
N VAL A 601 -10.06 24.65 15.43
CA VAL A 601 -9.49 23.66 14.51
C VAL A 601 -8.02 23.40 14.82
N GLU A 602 -7.22 24.45 15.00
CA GLU A 602 -5.78 24.30 15.28
C GLU A 602 -5.46 23.66 16.63
N ASN A 603 -6.44 23.63 17.55
CA ASN A 603 -6.25 23.11 18.89
C ASN A 603 -6.95 21.76 19.12
N ARG A 604 -8.26 21.80 19.44
CA ARG A 604 -8.97 20.63 20.00
C ARG A 604 -9.98 20.02 19.02
N LEU A 605 -10.57 20.83 18.15
CA LEU A 605 -11.67 20.41 17.29
C LEU A 605 -11.22 19.39 16.23
N ASN A 606 -9.96 19.44 15.79
CA ASN A 606 -9.38 18.45 14.88
C ASN A 606 -9.44 16.98 15.39
N TYR A 607 -9.45 16.75 16.71
CA TYR A 607 -9.61 15.40 17.30
C TYR A 607 -11.04 14.86 17.19
N PHE A 608 -11.99 15.69 16.75
CA PHE A 608 -13.40 15.34 16.58
C PHE A 608 -13.78 15.13 15.11
N GLY A 609 -12.82 14.99 14.19
CA GLY A 609 -13.07 14.89 12.74
C GLY A 609 -14.26 14.00 12.34
N GLU A 610 -14.30 12.75 12.82
CA GLU A 610 -15.41 11.82 12.53
C GLU A 610 -16.76 12.24 13.15
N LYS A 611 -16.72 12.96 14.28
CA LYS A 611 -17.89 13.46 15.01
C LYS A 611 -18.49 14.70 14.35
N ILE A 612 -17.69 15.42 13.57
CA ILE A 612 -18.09 16.63 12.87
C ILE A 612 -18.90 16.27 11.62
N LYS A 613 -20.04 16.94 11.49
CA LYS A 613 -20.91 16.93 10.32
C LYS A 613 -20.52 18.06 9.39
N SER A 614 -20.44 19.28 9.91
CA SER A 614 -20.08 20.48 9.18
C SER A 614 -19.37 21.52 10.04
N ILE A 615 -18.46 22.27 9.44
CA ILE A 615 -17.83 23.49 9.94
C ILE A 615 -18.16 24.59 8.94
N LYS A 616 -18.67 25.72 9.43
CA LYS A 616 -19.05 26.86 8.59
C LYS A 616 -18.63 28.18 9.21
N THR A 617 -18.09 29.10 8.42
CA THR A 617 -17.84 30.48 8.86
C THR A 617 -19.14 31.30 8.86
N SER A 618 -19.37 32.11 9.90
CA SER A 618 -20.57 32.97 9.99
C SER A 618 -20.36 34.38 9.43
N ASP A 619 -19.10 34.80 9.25
CA ASP A 619 -18.72 36.16 8.86
C ASP A 619 -18.12 36.26 7.44
N GLY A 620 -17.92 35.13 6.76
CA GLY A 620 -17.31 35.06 5.43
C GLY A 620 -15.84 35.49 5.40
N ALA A 621 -15.19 35.66 6.56
CA ALA A 621 -13.78 35.99 6.64
C ALA A 621 -12.90 34.78 6.27
N GLU A 622 -11.64 35.04 5.90
CA GLU A 622 -10.68 33.98 5.55
C GLU A 622 -10.41 33.05 6.75
N LEU A 623 -10.69 31.76 6.59
CA LEU A 623 -10.37 30.71 7.55
C LEU A 623 -8.98 30.15 7.26
N LYS A 624 -7.98 30.62 8.02
CA LYS A 624 -6.58 30.20 7.85
C LYS A 624 -6.25 29.01 8.76
N ILE A 625 -6.09 27.82 8.20
CA ILE A 625 -5.82 26.58 8.96
C ILE A 625 -4.66 25.78 8.35
N SER A 626 -4.06 24.87 9.11
CA SER A 626 -2.97 24.01 8.66
C SER A 626 -3.51 22.85 7.81
N ALA A 627 -2.78 22.49 6.76
CA ALA A 627 -3.15 21.38 5.89
C ALA A 627 -3.31 20.06 6.66
N MET A 628 -2.47 19.83 7.67
CA MET A 628 -2.57 18.68 8.57
C MET A 628 -3.92 18.62 9.29
N ASN A 629 -4.39 19.74 9.85
CA ASN A 629 -5.65 19.76 10.61
C ASN A 629 -6.87 19.72 9.69
N PHE A 630 -6.79 20.35 8.52
CA PHE A 630 -7.80 20.20 7.47
C PHE A 630 -7.95 18.73 7.06
N ASN A 631 -6.84 18.02 6.83
CA ASN A 631 -6.85 16.59 6.47
C ASN A 631 -7.41 15.70 7.59
N LYS A 632 -7.11 15.99 8.87
CA LYS A 632 -7.67 15.24 10.01
C LYS A 632 -9.20 15.37 10.12
N ILE A 633 -9.74 16.54 9.78
CA ILE A 633 -11.19 16.79 9.82
C ILE A 633 -11.87 16.22 8.57
N GLY A 634 -11.23 16.39 7.41
CA GLY A 634 -11.74 16.01 6.10
C GLY A 634 -12.40 17.17 5.37
N ALA A 635 -12.06 17.33 4.08
CA ALA A 635 -12.52 18.44 3.25
C ALA A 635 -14.05 18.54 3.16
N ASN A 636 -14.75 17.41 3.09
CA ASN A 636 -16.21 17.35 2.97
C ASN A 636 -16.98 17.90 4.18
N LYS A 637 -16.29 18.21 5.28
CA LYS A 637 -16.88 18.81 6.48
C LYS A 637 -16.91 20.34 6.41
N PHE A 638 -16.15 20.96 5.52
CA PHE A 638 -16.15 22.41 5.38
C PHE A 638 -17.20 22.86 4.37
N ASP A 639 -17.83 24.01 4.61
CA ASP A 639 -18.82 24.57 3.70
C ASP A 639 -18.15 24.99 2.38
N ALA A 640 -18.86 24.85 1.26
CA ALA A 640 -18.34 25.19 -0.06
C ALA A 640 -18.14 26.71 -0.25
N ASN A 641 -18.83 27.52 0.55
CA ASN A 641 -18.78 28.98 0.46
C ASN A 641 -17.81 29.61 1.46
N ASP A 642 -17.15 28.81 2.29
CA ASP A 642 -16.12 29.31 3.20
C ASP A 642 -14.86 29.67 2.41
N ASN A 643 -14.27 30.83 2.71
CA ASN A 643 -12.98 31.23 2.14
C ASN A 643 -11.85 30.57 2.92
N ILE A 644 -11.36 29.41 2.49
CA ILE A 644 -10.39 28.60 3.22
C ILE A 644 -8.99 28.75 2.65
N LYS A 645 -8.05 29.03 3.55
CA LYS A 645 -6.63 29.12 3.24
C LYS A 645 -5.80 28.11 4.02
N LEU A 646 -5.11 27.23 3.29
CA LEU A 646 -4.24 26.23 3.91
C LEU A 646 -2.81 26.76 4.16
N THR A 647 -2.25 26.40 5.30
CA THR A 647 -0.87 26.72 5.71
C THR A 647 -0.07 25.47 6.03
N GLY A 648 1.26 25.59 6.05
CA GLY A 648 2.14 24.46 6.37
C GLY A 648 2.01 23.31 5.36
N VAL A 649 1.67 23.63 4.10
CA VAL A 649 1.50 22.66 3.02
C VAL A 649 2.83 21.98 2.73
N SER A 650 2.79 20.65 2.69
CA SER A 650 3.88 19.78 2.28
C SER A 650 3.52 18.96 1.05
N SER A 651 4.47 18.19 0.52
CA SER A 651 4.24 17.32 -0.66
C SER A 651 3.13 16.28 -0.47
N ASN A 652 2.79 15.94 0.78
CA ASN A 652 1.71 14.98 1.07
C ASN A 652 0.32 15.62 1.10
N ASP A 653 0.23 16.96 1.03
CA ASP A 653 -1.02 17.70 1.16
C ASP A 653 -1.59 18.15 -0.20
N LYS A 654 -1.04 17.63 -1.31
CA LYS A 654 -1.43 18.00 -2.68
C LYS A 654 -2.93 17.88 -2.93
N ASP A 655 -3.54 16.78 -2.50
CA ASP A 655 -4.98 16.54 -2.69
C ASP A 655 -5.83 17.53 -1.88
N ALA A 656 -5.38 17.90 -0.68
CA ALA A 656 -6.06 18.86 0.18
C ALA A 656 -6.13 20.24 -0.50
N VAL A 657 -5.00 20.69 -1.05
CA VAL A 657 -4.91 21.98 -1.75
C VAL A 657 -5.76 22.01 -3.03
N LEU A 658 -5.87 20.88 -3.72
CA LEU A 658 -6.69 20.77 -4.93
C LEU A 658 -8.19 20.59 -4.65
N SER A 659 -8.60 20.41 -3.38
CA SER A 659 -10.01 20.36 -3.00
C SER A 659 -10.79 21.58 -3.50
N ASP A 660 -12.04 21.38 -3.92
CA ASP A 660 -12.99 22.44 -4.26
C ASP A 660 -13.31 23.38 -3.09
N LYS A 661 -13.03 22.94 -1.85
CA LYS A 661 -13.26 23.72 -0.61
C LYS A 661 -12.12 24.66 -0.25
N VAL A 662 -10.98 24.56 -0.93
CA VAL A 662 -9.79 25.35 -0.61
C VAL A 662 -9.60 26.40 -1.68
N ASP A 663 -9.70 27.65 -1.29
CA ASP A 663 -9.54 28.81 -2.18
C ASP A 663 -8.06 29.10 -2.43
N SER A 664 -7.25 29.04 -1.38
CA SER A 664 -5.82 29.34 -1.50
C SER A 664 -4.94 28.58 -0.50
N PHE A 665 -3.62 28.63 -0.73
CA PHE A 665 -2.65 28.06 0.21
C PHE A 665 -1.33 28.81 0.23
N GLU A 666 -0.59 28.67 1.32
CA GLU A 666 0.76 29.23 1.51
C GLU A 666 1.82 28.11 1.57
N ILE A 667 2.92 28.32 0.83
CA ILE A 667 4.12 27.48 0.87
C ILE A 667 5.16 28.18 1.76
N ASN A 668 5.66 27.49 2.79
CA ASN A 668 6.67 28.05 3.70
C ASN A 668 8.12 27.95 3.17
N LYS A 669 8.39 27.01 2.24
CA LYS A 669 9.69 26.83 1.57
C LYS A 669 9.48 26.63 0.07
N THR A 670 9.50 25.37 -0.37
CA THR A 670 9.20 24.95 -1.74
C THR A 670 8.25 23.77 -1.72
N LEU A 671 7.47 23.62 -2.79
CA LEU A 671 6.61 22.46 -3.02
C LEU A 671 6.97 21.83 -4.36
N GLU A 672 7.30 20.54 -4.33
CA GLU A 672 7.64 19.81 -5.56
C GLU A 672 6.36 19.43 -6.33
N VAL A 673 6.25 19.84 -7.60
CA VAL A 673 5.12 19.54 -8.50
C VAL A 673 5.63 19.08 -9.86
N SER A 674 4.80 18.34 -10.61
CA SER A 674 5.08 18.06 -12.02
C SER A 674 4.67 19.23 -12.94
N VAL A 675 5.06 19.18 -14.21
CA VAL A 675 4.64 20.18 -15.21
C VAL A 675 3.11 20.20 -15.35
N ASP A 676 2.48 19.03 -15.36
CA ASP A 676 1.03 18.88 -15.52
C ASP A 676 0.24 19.36 -14.27
N GLU A 677 0.89 19.37 -13.12
CA GLU A 677 0.35 19.84 -11.85
C GLU A 677 0.47 21.37 -11.69
N TYR A 678 1.56 21.97 -12.19
CA TYR A 678 1.94 23.36 -11.91
C TYR A 678 0.78 24.36 -12.08
N ALA A 679 0.08 24.33 -13.22
CA ALA A 679 -0.99 25.28 -13.49
C ALA A 679 -2.13 25.23 -12.44
N LYS A 680 -2.45 24.04 -11.93
CA LYS A 680 -3.50 23.84 -10.92
C LYS A 680 -3.09 24.40 -9.56
N PHE A 681 -1.84 24.17 -9.15
CA PHE A 681 -1.31 24.66 -7.88
C PHE A 681 -1.01 26.17 -7.94
N ALA A 682 -0.40 26.65 -9.02
CA ALA A 682 -0.05 28.05 -9.19
C ALA A 682 -1.27 28.99 -9.18
N ALA A 683 -2.45 28.50 -9.60
CA ALA A 683 -3.71 29.24 -9.57
C ALA A 683 -4.23 29.51 -8.14
N LYS A 684 -3.92 28.62 -7.19
CA LYS A 684 -4.36 28.71 -5.79
C LYS A 684 -3.26 29.19 -4.82
N LEU A 685 -2.02 29.33 -5.29
CA LEU A 685 -0.92 29.78 -4.46
C LEU A 685 -1.10 31.25 -4.05
N ALA A 686 -1.16 31.49 -2.75
CA ALA A 686 -1.15 32.81 -2.15
C ALA A 686 0.25 33.16 -1.60
N GLY A 687 0.63 34.43 -1.71
CA GLY A 687 1.89 34.95 -1.18
C GLY A 687 3.10 34.71 -2.09
N LYS A 688 4.30 34.69 -1.48
CA LYS A 688 5.60 34.63 -2.18
C LYS A 688 6.23 33.23 -2.23
N GLY A 689 5.47 32.19 -1.89
CA GLY A 689 5.95 30.81 -2.00
C GLY A 689 6.35 30.46 -3.43
N LYS A 690 7.17 29.43 -3.61
CA LYS A 690 7.60 28.97 -4.93
C LYS A 690 7.55 27.45 -5.06
N PHE A 691 7.57 26.99 -6.30
CA PHE A 691 7.52 25.57 -6.66
C PHE A 691 8.88 25.04 -7.14
N ASP A 692 9.16 23.79 -6.81
CA ASP A 692 10.20 23.00 -7.47
C ASP A 692 9.51 22.14 -8.52
N ILE A 693 9.90 22.24 -9.80
CA ILE A 693 9.28 21.44 -10.86
C ILE A 693 10.12 20.20 -11.15
N ALA A 694 9.54 19.01 -10.96
CA ALA A 694 10.24 17.74 -11.16
C ALA A 694 9.59 16.89 -12.27
N ASP A 695 10.20 16.88 -13.45
CA ASP A 695 9.68 16.16 -14.62
C ASP A 695 10.79 15.78 -15.61
N ASP A 696 10.40 15.13 -16.71
CA ASP A 696 11.28 14.83 -17.83
C ASP A 696 11.68 16.12 -18.56
N PHE A 697 12.93 16.19 -19.03
CA PHE A 697 13.52 17.36 -19.67
C PHE A 697 12.67 17.90 -20.82
N LYS A 698 12.17 17.01 -21.70
CA LYS A 698 11.33 17.41 -22.84
C LYS A 698 10.04 18.11 -22.42
N LYS A 699 9.41 17.67 -21.30
CA LYS A 699 8.21 18.31 -20.78
C LYS A 699 8.53 19.68 -20.18
N ILE A 700 9.61 19.77 -19.40
CA ILE A 700 10.07 21.03 -18.81
C ILE A 700 10.38 22.05 -19.89
N MET A 701 11.14 21.69 -20.93
CA MET A 701 11.46 22.62 -22.03
C MET A 701 10.22 23.11 -22.78
N LYS A 702 9.24 22.22 -23.02
CA LYS A 702 7.97 22.62 -23.64
C LYS A 702 7.19 23.59 -22.76
N PHE A 703 7.21 23.36 -21.45
CA PHE A 703 6.52 24.18 -20.46
C PHE A 703 7.16 25.56 -20.32
N LEU A 704 8.49 25.65 -20.25
CA LEU A 704 9.22 26.92 -20.10
C LEU A 704 8.95 27.91 -21.24
N LYS A 705 8.66 27.41 -22.45
CA LYS A 705 8.32 28.25 -23.61
C LYS A 705 7.00 29.03 -23.46
N THR A 706 6.13 28.63 -22.54
CA THR A 706 4.80 29.26 -22.36
C THR A 706 4.46 29.63 -20.92
N ALA A 707 5.24 29.19 -19.94
CA ALA A 707 4.93 29.36 -18.54
C ALA A 707 5.49 30.66 -17.94
N ASP A 708 4.73 31.26 -17.03
CA ASP A 708 5.27 32.27 -16.11
C ASP A 708 6.17 31.58 -15.08
N VAL A 709 7.47 31.88 -15.18
CA VAL A 709 8.52 31.29 -14.35
C VAL A 709 8.70 32.00 -13.00
N SER A 710 7.97 33.10 -12.73
CA SER A 710 8.13 33.91 -11.52
C SER A 710 7.84 33.16 -10.21
N LYS A 711 7.04 32.09 -10.26
CA LYS A 711 6.67 31.25 -9.10
C LYS A 711 7.52 29.97 -9.00
N ILE A 712 8.56 29.81 -9.81
CA ILE A 712 9.44 28.64 -9.80
C ILE A 712 10.72 28.98 -9.04
N GLU A 713 11.19 28.06 -8.21
CA GLU A 713 12.47 28.16 -7.51
C GLU A 713 13.54 27.29 -8.18
N ALA A 714 13.19 26.04 -8.51
CA ALA A 714 14.12 25.11 -9.14
C ALA A 714 13.44 24.20 -10.18
N LEU A 715 14.24 23.72 -11.12
CA LEU A 715 13.89 22.68 -12.10
C LEU A 715 14.68 21.41 -11.81
N ASN A 716 14.00 20.37 -11.34
CA ASN A 716 14.58 19.07 -11.01
C ASN A 716 14.42 18.10 -12.20
N LEU A 717 15.46 17.97 -13.03
CA LEU A 717 15.45 17.14 -14.23
C LEU A 717 15.57 15.64 -13.85
N LYS A 718 14.59 14.82 -14.27
CA LYS A 718 14.55 13.38 -13.91
C LYS A 718 15.47 12.49 -14.74
N ASP A 719 15.81 12.94 -15.95
CA ASP A 719 16.60 12.21 -16.94
C ASP A 719 18.07 12.03 -16.54
N LYS A 720 18.64 10.89 -16.93
CA LYS A 720 20.08 10.62 -16.77
C LYS A 720 20.90 11.03 -17.98
N ASN A 721 20.29 11.04 -19.17
CA ASN A 721 20.92 11.42 -20.42
C ASN A 721 20.06 12.49 -21.08
N ILE A 722 20.58 13.70 -21.18
CA ILE A 722 19.86 14.86 -21.70
C ILE A 722 20.59 15.34 -22.95
N GLU A 723 19.87 15.37 -24.06
CA GLU A 723 20.37 15.95 -25.30
C GLU A 723 19.79 17.35 -25.46
N LEU A 724 20.66 18.35 -25.61
CA LEU A 724 20.30 19.74 -25.83
C LEU A 724 20.49 20.10 -27.31
N SER A 725 19.51 20.79 -27.88
CA SER A 725 19.71 21.55 -29.12
C SER A 725 20.27 22.95 -28.82
N ALA A 726 20.77 23.65 -29.84
CA ALA A 726 21.19 25.05 -29.70
C ALA A 726 20.07 25.93 -29.10
N SER A 727 18.83 25.72 -29.56
CA SER A 727 17.66 26.46 -29.05
C SER A 727 17.37 26.18 -27.56
N ASP A 728 17.67 24.97 -27.08
CA ASP A 728 17.47 24.62 -25.67
C ASP A 728 18.52 25.32 -24.79
N VAL A 729 19.77 25.39 -25.25
CA VAL A 729 20.85 26.11 -24.55
C VAL A 729 20.53 27.60 -24.45
N GLU A 730 20.06 28.22 -25.54
CA GLU A 730 19.66 29.62 -25.54
C GLU A 730 18.50 29.89 -24.58
N GLU A 731 17.51 29.01 -24.54
CA GLU A 731 16.36 29.18 -23.66
C GLU A 731 16.73 29.02 -22.18
N LEU A 732 17.55 28.01 -21.85
CA LEU A 732 18.07 27.82 -20.49
C LEU A 732 18.97 28.97 -20.05
N ALA A 733 19.77 29.54 -20.96
CA ALA A 733 20.66 30.68 -20.66
C ALA A 733 19.90 31.99 -20.39
N LYS A 734 18.64 32.13 -20.85
CA LYS A 734 17.80 33.30 -20.49
C LYS A 734 17.29 33.23 -19.06
N LEU A 735 17.21 32.03 -18.49
CA LEU A 735 16.64 31.77 -17.17
C LEU A 735 17.66 31.99 -16.03
N ASN A 736 18.63 32.89 -16.19
CA ASN A 736 19.84 33.08 -15.36
C ASN A 736 19.68 33.00 -13.82
N ASP A 737 18.48 33.11 -13.27
CA ASP A 737 18.16 33.03 -11.83
C ASP A 737 17.58 31.68 -11.37
N LEU A 738 17.32 30.73 -12.29
CA LEU A 738 16.61 29.49 -12.00
C LEU A 738 17.56 28.33 -11.73
N ASN A 739 17.42 27.70 -10.56
CA ASN A 739 18.28 26.59 -10.16
C ASN A 739 17.94 25.33 -10.98
N LEU A 740 18.87 24.88 -11.83
CA LEU A 740 18.75 23.61 -12.55
C LEU A 740 19.38 22.51 -11.71
N HIS A 741 18.61 21.49 -11.33
CA HIS A 741 19.11 20.33 -10.59
C HIS A 741 19.03 19.07 -11.44
N THR A 742 20.07 18.24 -11.34
CA THR A 742 20.15 16.95 -12.01
C THR A 742 20.50 15.86 -11.00
N LYS A 743 20.28 14.61 -11.37
CA LYS A 743 20.76 13.48 -10.57
C LYS A 743 22.28 13.34 -10.69
N TYR A 744 22.91 12.80 -9.65
CA TYR A 744 24.34 12.50 -9.69
C TYR A 744 24.68 11.59 -10.88
N GLY A 745 25.68 11.99 -11.67
CA GLY A 745 26.13 11.26 -12.85
C GLY A 745 25.28 11.47 -14.11
N THR A 746 24.34 12.41 -14.12
CA THR A 746 23.63 12.82 -15.34
C THR A 746 24.62 13.33 -16.40
N GLN A 747 24.44 12.87 -17.64
CA GLN A 747 25.19 13.29 -18.82
C GLN A 747 24.34 14.27 -19.64
N ILE A 748 24.92 15.41 -19.96
CA ILE A 748 24.27 16.48 -20.72
C ILE A 748 25.09 16.69 -21.98
N THR A 749 24.49 16.36 -23.12
CA THR A 749 25.17 16.36 -24.42
C THR A 749 24.58 17.44 -25.30
N LEU A 750 25.43 18.34 -25.79
CA LEU A 750 25.09 19.25 -26.87
C LEU A 750 25.46 18.58 -28.20
N LYS A 751 24.45 18.25 -29.01
CA LYS A 751 24.64 17.67 -30.35
C LYS A 751 24.49 18.76 -31.39
N GLN A 752 25.57 19.08 -32.10
CA GLN A 752 25.54 20.16 -33.09
C GLN A 752 26.62 19.99 -34.17
N SER A 753 26.36 20.52 -35.37
CA SER A 753 27.36 20.53 -36.46
C SER A 753 28.56 21.42 -36.12
N ALA A 754 29.75 21.05 -36.59
CA ALA A 754 30.95 21.87 -36.42
C ALA A 754 30.78 23.25 -37.07
N GLN A 755 30.04 23.35 -38.18
CA GLN A 755 29.76 24.62 -38.85
C GLN A 755 29.02 25.59 -37.93
N GLU A 756 27.96 25.15 -37.25
CA GLU A 756 27.19 26.00 -36.33
C GLU A 756 27.98 26.36 -35.07
N LEU A 757 28.78 25.42 -34.55
CA LEU A 757 29.64 25.67 -33.40
C LEU A 757 30.78 26.67 -33.71
N ASN A 758 31.32 26.64 -34.92
CA ASN A 758 32.38 27.55 -35.39
C ASN A 758 31.84 28.92 -35.82
N ALA A 759 30.72 28.97 -36.55
CA ALA A 759 30.21 30.18 -37.22
C ALA A 759 29.82 31.31 -36.25
N ASP A 760 29.38 30.98 -35.03
CA ASP A 760 28.89 31.96 -34.06
C ASP A 760 29.94 32.35 -32.99
N GLY A 761 31.22 32.11 -33.31
CA GLY A 761 32.36 32.64 -32.57
C GLY A 761 32.33 32.34 -31.07
N SER A 762 32.19 31.06 -30.68
CA SER A 762 32.14 30.57 -29.29
C SER A 762 30.91 30.95 -28.45
N LYS A 763 29.90 31.67 -28.97
CA LYS A 763 28.74 32.08 -28.16
C LYS A 763 27.92 30.91 -27.62
N LEU A 764 27.54 29.95 -28.47
CA LEU A 764 26.77 28.77 -28.05
C LEU A 764 27.57 27.91 -27.07
N LEU A 765 28.86 27.71 -27.33
CA LEU A 765 29.76 26.97 -26.43
C LEU A 765 29.91 27.67 -25.08
N LYS A 766 30.04 29.00 -25.05
CA LYS A 766 30.08 29.78 -23.80
C LYS A 766 28.76 29.74 -23.04
N ALA A 767 27.63 29.81 -23.74
CA ALA A 767 26.32 29.68 -23.13
C ALA A 767 26.15 28.29 -22.50
N PHE A 768 26.51 27.22 -23.22
CA PHE A 768 26.49 25.86 -22.70
C PHE A 768 27.46 25.65 -21.53
N ALA A 769 28.67 26.22 -21.59
CA ALA A 769 29.62 26.25 -20.48
C ALA A 769 29.05 26.97 -19.24
N GLY A 770 28.31 28.06 -19.44
CA GLY A 770 27.71 28.87 -18.39
C GLY A 770 26.53 28.23 -17.66
N LEU A 771 25.86 27.22 -18.25
CA LEU A 771 24.73 26.54 -17.59
C LEU A 771 25.18 25.83 -16.31
N SER A 772 24.70 26.28 -15.14
CA SER A 772 25.01 25.64 -13.86
C SER A 772 23.97 24.59 -13.52
N PHE A 773 24.41 23.35 -13.25
CA PHE A 773 23.57 22.27 -12.76
C PHE A 773 23.96 22.00 -11.30
N GLY A 774 23.10 22.38 -10.35
CA GLY A 774 23.35 22.29 -8.92
C GLY A 774 23.53 20.86 -8.40
N ALA A 775 24.21 20.74 -7.25
CA ALA A 775 24.46 19.54 -6.43
C ALA A 775 24.38 18.17 -7.14
N GLY A 776 25.19 18.02 -8.18
CA GLY A 776 25.43 16.78 -8.91
C GLY A 776 26.40 17.11 -10.02
N ASN A 777 27.56 16.46 -10.06
CA ASN A 777 28.59 16.71 -11.08
C ASN A 777 28.08 16.25 -12.46
N ALA A 778 27.14 16.98 -13.05
CA ALA A 778 26.63 16.72 -14.37
C ALA A 778 27.80 16.81 -15.36
N LYS A 779 27.97 15.75 -16.14
CA LYS A 779 29.04 15.70 -17.13
C LYS A 779 28.55 16.38 -18.40
N LYS A 780 29.14 17.53 -18.72
CA LYS A 780 28.90 18.20 -20.00
C LYS A 780 29.73 17.54 -21.08
N GLN A 781 29.09 17.18 -22.18
CA GLN A 781 29.71 16.60 -23.36
C GLN A 781 29.27 17.39 -24.60
N ILE A 782 30.17 17.53 -25.56
CA ILE A 782 29.88 17.94 -26.93
C ILE A 782 29.98 16.69 -27.81
N ASP A 783 29.03 16.55 -28.74
CA ASP A 783 28.99 15.50 -29.75
C ASP A 783 28.82 16.21 -31.09
N VAL A 784 29.89 16.21 -31.89
CA VAL A 784 30.01 16.99 -33.11
C VAL A 784 29.39 16.21 -34.25
N GLN A 785 28.34 16.76 -34.86
CA GLN A 785 27.66 16.07 -35.94
C GLN A 785 28.42 16.16 -37.25
N GLY A 786 28.68 15.00 -37.85
CA GLY A 786 29.35 14.84 -39.14
C GLY A 786 30.87 14.73 -39.02
N ASP A 787 31.54 14.71 -40.17
CA ASP A 787 33.00 14.58 -40.24
C ASP A 787 33.74 15.94 -40.20
N ASP A 788 33.00 17.04 -40.11
CA ASP A 788 33.56 18.39 -40.12
C ASP A 788 34.38 18.68 -38.85
N VAL A 789 35.39 19.54 -38.98
CA VAL A 789 36.34 19.85 -37.90
C VAL A 789 35.82 20.99 -37.02
N LEU A 790 35.72 20.74 -35.71
CA LEU A 790 35.45 21.77 -34.71
C LEU A 790 36.77 22.44 -34.29
N GLU A 791 36.90 23.74 -34.51
CA GLU A 791 38.09 24.50 -34.12
C GLU A 791 37.90 25.12 -32.72
N LEU A 792 38.82 24.82 -31.80
CA LEU A 792 38.77 25.28 -30.41
C LEU A 792 40.10 25.92 -30.03
N ASP A 793 40.05 26.87 -29.10
CA ASP A 793 41.23 27.21 -28.29
C ASP A 793 41.41 26.17 -27.16
N LYS A 794 42.59 26.19 -26.54
CA LYS A 794 42.95 25.26 -25.47
C LYS A 794 41.98 25.33 -24.28
N ASP A 795 41.63 26.53 -23.83
CA ASP A 795 40.84 26.72 -22.59
C ASP A 795 39.39 26.23 -22.78
N THR A 796 38.83 26.43 -23.97
CA THR A 796 37.52 25.93 -24.34
C THR A 796 37.52 24.41 -24.46
N PHE A 797 38.55 23.83 -25.09
CA PHE A 797 38.69 22.37 -25.18
C PHE A 797 38.73 21.70 -23.81
N GLU A 798 39.50 22.25 -22.86
CA GLU A 798 39.63 21.68 -21.51
C GLU A 798 38.35 21.79 -20.65
N THR A 799 37.36 22.56 -21.09
CA THR A 799 36.07 22.72 -20.39
C THR A 799 35.11 21.55 -20.61
N PHE A 800 35.27 20.79 -21.70
CA PHE A 800 34.27 19.81 -22.15
C PHE A 800 34.84 18.40 -22.31
N LYS A 801 33.93 17.42 -22.35
CA LYS A 801 34.21 16.09 -22.90
C LYS A 801 33.72 16.01 -24.34
N PHE A 802 34.36 15.19 -25.14
CA PHE A 802 34.03 14.96 -26.54
C PHE A 802 33.74 13.48 -26.81
N ALA A 803 32.99 13.18 -27.86
CA ALA A 803 32.80 11.81 -28.32
C ALA A 803 34.05 11.31 -29.05
N ALA A 804 34.30 10.00 -29.04
CA ALA A 804 35.56 9.43 -29.52
C ALA A 804 35.75 9.56 -31.05
N ASP A 805 34.67 9.75 -31.79
CA ASP A 805 34.65 9.94 -33.23
C ASP A 805 34.71 11.41 -33.67
N ASP A 806 34.61 12.37 -32.73
CA ASP A 806 34.65 13.80 -33.02
C ASP A 806 35.99 14.21 -33.64
N ASN A 807 35.95 15.08 -34.66
CA ASN A 807 37.15 15.67 -35.27
C ASN A 807 37.39 17.07 -34.71
N LEU A 808 38.45 17.22 -33.91
CA LEU A 808 38.75 18.48 -33.21
C LEU A 808 40.06 19.07 -33.69
N LYS A 809 40.14 20.40 -33.77
CA LYS A 809 41.39 21.12 -34.02
C LYS A 809 41.63 22.15 -32.95
N ILE A 810 42.65 21.90 -32.13
CA ILE A 810 43.01 22.76 -31.01
C ILE A 810 44.08 23.73 -31.52
N THR A 811 43.73 25.01 -31.55
CA THR A 811 44.57 26.06 -32.11
C THR A 811 45.43 26.73 -31.04
N ASN A 812 46.59 27.26 -31.45
CA ASN A 812 47.51 28.03 -30.61
C ASN A 812 47.96 27.29 -29.34
N VAL A 813 48.23 25.98 -29.46
CA VAL A 813 48.62 25.13 -28.33
C VAL A 813 49.89 25.67 -27.68
N THR A 814 49.78 25.99 -26.39
CA THR A 814 50.87 26.41 -25.50
C THR A 814 50.67 25.77 -24.12
N GLY A 815 51.75 25.62 -23.34
CA GLY A 815 51.66 24.99 -22.02
C GLY A 815 51.27 23.51 -22.08
N SER A 816 50.65 22.99 -21.01
CA SER A 816 50.25 21.58 -20.90
C SER A 816 48.79 21.38 -21.32
N VAL A 817 48.52 20.35 -22.13
CA VAL A 817 47.18 19.92 -22.56
C VAL A 817 47.10 18.38 -22.51
N TYR A 818 45.93 17.84 -22.17
CA TYR A 818 45.65 16.40 -22.22
C TYR A 818 44.77 16.10 -23.42
N ALA A 819 45.20 15.17 -24.27
CA ALA A 819 44.36 14.62 -25.33
C ALA A 819 43.13 13.92 -24.74
N SER A 820 42.05 13.89 -25.50
CA SER A 820 40.81 13.20 -25.13
C SER A 820 40.68 11.87 -25.88
N ASP A 821 39.49 11.28 -25.88
CA ASP A 821 39.24 10.08 -26.66
C ASP A 821 38.87 10.41 -28.13
N ALA A 822 38.67 11.69 -28.46
CA ALA A 822 38.33 12.17 -29.80
C ALA A 822 39.56 12.19 -30.73
N LYS A 823 39.37 12.58 -32.00
CA LYS A 823 40.45 12.73 -32.97
C LYS A 823 40.92 14.17 -32.98
N GLU A 824 42.02 14.45 -32.28
CA GLU A 824 42.50 15.82 -32.10
C GLU A 824 43.65 16.19 -33.03
N THR A 825 43.61 17.39 -33.60
CA THR A 825 44.75 18.01 -34.29
C THR A 825 45.27 19.18 -33.46
N PHE A 826 46.44 18.99 -32.84
CA PHE A 826 47.09 20.02 -32.01
C PHE A 826 47.95 20.94 -32.89
N THR A 827 47.49 22.16 -33.10
CA THR A 827 48.20 23.18 -33.87
C THR A 827 49.06 24.04 -32.94
N PHE A 828 50.38 23.90 -33.05
CA PHE A 828 51.32 24.66 -32.22
C PHE A 828 51.27 26.17 -32.54
N LYS A 829 51.50 27.00 -31.52
CA LYS A 829 51.76 28.43 -31.71
C LYS A 829 53.14 28.64 -32.38
N GLN A 830 53.31 29.69 -33.18
CA GLN A 830 54.54 29.96 -33.95
C GLN A 830 55.81 30.05 -33.08
N ASP A 831 55.67 30.60 -31.87
CA ASP A 831 56.70 30.80 -30.86
C ASP A 831 56.55 29.84 -29.67
N ALA A 832 55.87 28.70 -29.87
CA ALA A 832 55.60 27.77 -28.79
C ALA A 832 56.90 27.26 -28.14
N SER A 833 56.91 27.30 -26.81
CA SER A 833 57.97 26.72 -25.98
C SER A 833 57.36 26.08 -24.75
N ARG A 834 58.01 25.02 -24.24
CA ARG A 834 57.56 24.24 -23.07
C ARG A 834 56.16 23.65 -23.23
N VAL A 835 55.78 23.25 -24.45
CA VAL A 835 54.51 22.57 -24.69
C VAL A 835 54.56 21.16 -24.11
N VAL A 836 53.48 20.72 -23.45
CA VAL A 836 53.34 19.36 -22.96
C VAL A 836 52.01 18.80 -23.45
N ILE A 837 52.04 17.82 -24.33
CA ILE A 837 50.81 17.10 -24.75
C ILE A 837 50.82 15.75 -24.05
N ASN A 838 49.73 15.41 -23.37
CA ASN A 838 49.61 14.14 -22.65
C ASN A 838 48.58 13.21 -23.27
N ALA A 839 48.83 11.91 -23.15
CA ALA A 839 47.94 10.83 -23.59
C ALA A 839 47.62 10.81 -25.10
N LEU A 840 48.57 11.24 -25.95
CA LEU A 840 48.40 11.22 -27.40
C LEU A 840 48.02 9.81 -27.91
N SER A 841 46.97 9.73 -28.71
CA SER A 841 46.42 8.52 -29.31
C SER A 841 46.83 8.37 -30.78
N ASN A 842 46.54 7.21 -31.39
CA ASN A 842 46.82 6.98 -32.82
C ASN A 842 45.91 7.81 -33.75
N GLY A 843 44.76 8.29 -33.26
CA GLY A 843 43.85 9.15 -34.01
C GLY A 843 44.29 10.61 -34.04
N ASP A 844 45.20 10.99 -33.14
CA ASP A 844 45.62 12.38 -32.97
C ASP A 844 46.74 12.78 -33.92
N LYS A 845 46.79 14.08 -34.19
CA LYS A 845 47.73 14.71 -35.11
C LYS A 845 48.42 15.91 -34.47
N LEU A 846 49.67 16.09 -34.85
CA LEU A 846 50.49 17.23 -34.49
C LEU A 846 50.70 18.11 -35.72
N ASP A 847 50.22 19.35 -35.65
CA ASP A 847 50.32 20.32 -36.74
C ASP A 847 51.45 21.32 -36.48
N PHE A 848 52.55 21.10 -37.19
CA PHE A 848 53.77 21.91 -37.14
C PHE A 848 53.74 23.09 -38.11
N SER A 849 52.69 23.25 -38.92
CA SER A 849 52.64 24.24 -40.02
C SER A 849 52.88 25.69 -39.55
N ARG A 850 52.41 26.03 -38.35
CA ARG A 850 52.63 27.35 -37.73
C ARG A 850 53.98 27.47 -37.03
N LEU A 851 54.49 26.38 -36.46
CA LEU A 851 55.75 26.34 -35.72
C LEU A 851 56.97 26.41 -36.65
N ALA A 852 56.90 25.73 -37.78
CA ALA A 852 57.95 25.66 -38.79
C ALA A 852 57.35 25.61 -40.19
N SER A 853 56.92 26.76 -40.71
CA SER A 853 56.22 26.89 -42.01
C SER A 853 57.03 26.45 -43.22
N ASN A 854 58.35 26.40 -43.08
CA ASN A 854 59.28 25.91 -44.11
C ASN A 854 59.42 24.38 -44.12
N VAL A 855 58.86 23.68 -43.12
CA VAL A 855 58.91 22.22 -43.01
C VAL A 855 57.69 21.62 -43.71
N THR A 856 57.94 21.08 -44.89
CA THR A 856 56.90 20.74 -45.88
C THR A 856 56.87 19.25 -46.23
N SER A 857 57.76 18.44 -45.66
CA SER A 857 57.78 16.99 -45.89
C SER A 857 58.18 16.19 -44.64
N VAL A 858 57.74 14.94 -44.58
CA VAL A 858 58.22 13.96 -43.61
C VAL A 858 59.55 13.39 -44.11
N GLY A 859 60.58 13.43 -43.28
CA GLY A 859 61.86 12.77 -43.48
C GLY A 859 61.81 11.30 -43.07
N ASP A 860 62.90 10.78 -42.53
CA ASP A 860 62.90 9.42 -41.98
C ASP A 860 62.28 9.42 -40.58
N LEU A 861 61.22 8.63 -40.40
CA LEU A 861 60.57 8.42 -39.11
C LEU A 861 61.15 7.22 -38.33
N ASN A 862 62.32 6.72 -38.70
CA ASN A 862 62.99 5.63 -38.00
C ASN A 862 64.50 5.82 -37.93
N VAL A 863 64.95 7.04 -37.62
CA VAL A 863 66.38 7.35 -37.50
C VAL A 863 66.96 6.65 -36.27
N ALA A 864 67.94 5.78 -36.48
CA ALA A 864 68.69 5.16 -35.38
C ALA A 864 69.50 6.21 -34.61
N ALA A 865 69.74 5.97 -33.31
CA ALA A 865 70.40 6.94 -32.43
C ALA A 865 71.87 7.23 -32.79
N ASP A 866 72.45 6.39 -33.65
CA ASP A 866 73.82 6.41 -34.16
C ASP A 866 73.88 6.43 -35.71
N ALA A 867 72.76 6.77 -36.36
CA ALA A 867 72.65 6.71 -37.82
C ALA A 867 73.62 7.64 -38.57
N GLN A 868 74.11 8.70 -37.91
CA GLN A 868 74.95 9.73 -38.50
C GLN A 868 74.34 10.35 -39.78
N THR A 869 73.02 10.52 -39.78
CA THR A 869 72.27 11.07 -40.91
C THR A 869 72.61 12.55 -41.09
N GLN A 870 72.79 12.98 -42.33
CA GLN A 870 72.87 14.41 -42.62
C GLN A 870 71.45 15.01 -42.60
N LEU A 871 71.24 16.05 -41.81
CA LEU A 871 69.94 16.74 -41.73
C LEU A 871 69.60 17.36 -43.09
N GLN A 872 68.34 17.27 -43.52
CA GLN A 872 67.87 17.91 -44.74
C GLN A 872 66.86 19.00 -44.41
N ASP A 873 66.99 20.11 -45.13
CA ASP A 873 66.07 21.24 -45.01
C ASP A 873 64.62 20.85 -45.30
N GLY A 874 63.69 21.45 -44.55
CA GLY A 874 62.25 21.33 -44.77
C GLY A 874 61.63 19.98 -44.36
N LYS A 875 62.32 19.20 -43.52
CA LYS A 875 61.91 17.84 -43.12
C LYS A 875 61.62 17.66 -41.63
N ILE A 876 60.76 16.68 -41.32
CA ILE A 876 60.52 16.17 -39.96
C ILE A 876 61.15 14.79 -39.79
N TYR A 877 61.92 14.58 -38.73
CA TYR A 877 62.55 13.30 -38.43
C TYR A 877 62.08 12.74 -37.09
N TYR A 878 62.01 11.41 -36.97
CA TYR A 878 61.80 10.73 -35.69
C TYR A 878 62.97 9.81 -35.35
N VAL A 879 63.56 10.00 -34.17
CA VAL A 879 64.69 9.21 -33.67
C VAL A 879 64.15 8.10 -32.76
N SER A 880 64.23 6.84 -33.21
CA SER A 880 63.48 5.71 -32.63
C SER A 880 64.29 4.77 -31.72
N GLY A 881 65.62 4.91 -31.70
CA GLY A 881 66.57 3.84 -31.34
C GLY A 881 67.18 3.77 -29.93
N THR A 882 66.62 4.38 -28.87
CA THR A 882 67.19 4.28 -27.51
C THR A 882 66.42 3.32 -26.60
N ALA A 883 67.09 2.26 -26.11
CA ALA A 883 66.54 1.22 -25.23
C ALA A 883 66.21 1.69 -23.78
N ALA A 884 66.62 2.90 -23.40
CA ALA A 884 66.18 3.61 -22.21
C ALA A 884 66.24 5.11 -22.52
N GLY A 885 65.22 5.88 -22.09
CA GLY A 885 64.89 7.24 -22.55
C GLY A 885 66.07 8.12 -22.98
N PHE A 886 65.93 8.75 -24.14
CA PHE A 886 66.87 9.73 -24.67
C PHE A 886 67.14 10.84 -23.65
N ALA A 887 68.41 11.18 -23.41
CA ALA A 887 68.77 12.35 -22.61
C ALA A 887 68.61 13.60 -23.47
N SER A 888 67.89 14.60 -23.00
CA SER A 888 67.58 15.81 -23.77
C SER A 888 68.82 16.62 -24.15
N GLY A 889 68.73 17.34 -25.27
CA GLY A 889 69.70 18.36 -25.68
C GLY A 889 70.58 18.02 -26.89
N PHE A 890 71.13 19.10 -27.47
CA PHE A 890 71.93 19.10 -28.70
C PHE A 890 73.01 18.00 -28.74
N ASP A 891 73.82 17.88 -27.69
CA ASP A 891 74.98 16.95 -27.60
C ASP A 891 74.60 15.46 -27.64
N LYS A 892 73.30 15.16 -27.55
CA LYS A 892 72.75 13.81 -27.61
C LYS A 892 72.20 13.49 -29.00
N ILE A 893 71.75 14.50 -29.75
CA ILE A 893 71.14 14.36 -31.08
C ILE A 893 72.18 14.55 -32.19
N PHE A 894 73.12 15.49 -32.01
CA PHE A 894 74.08 15.92 -33.02
C PHE A 894 75.52 15.58 -32.62
N GLY A 895 76.32 15.11 -33.59
CA GLY A 895 77.75 14.84 -33.42
C GLY A 895 78.22 13.50 -33.99
N GLU A 896 79.49 13.18 -33.81
CA GLU A 896 80.06 11.89 -34.20
C GLU A 896 79.44 10.75 -33.37
N GLY A 897 79.02 9.67 -34.04
CA GLY A 897 78.30 8.55 -33.41
C GLY A 897 76.89 8.89 -32.88
N LYS A 898 76.27 9.99 -33.33
CA LYS A 898 74.89 10.39 -32.98
C LYS A 898 73.94 10.24 -34.17
N ALA A 899 72.66 10.50 -33.93
CA ALA A 899 71.60 10.37 -34.94
C ALA A 899 71.84 11.29 -36.14
N PHE A 900 72.31 12.51 -35.88
CA PHE A 900 72.64 13.49 -36.92
C PHE A 900 74.08 13.99 -36.82
N LEU A 901 74.70 14.26 -37.97
CA LEU A 901 75.98 14.97 -38.03
C LEU A 901 75.80 16.47 -37.77
N THR A 902 76.80 17.13 -37.20
CA THR A 902 76.83 18.60 -37.11
C THR A 902 77.14 19.26 -38.45
N LYS A 903 77.73 18.54 -39.41
CA LYS A 903 78.02 19.07 -40.75
C LYS A 903 76.72 19.27 -41.54
N ALA A 904 76.51 20.49 -42.04
CA ALA A 904 75.34 20.94 -42.77
C ALA A 904 75.71 21.44 -44.19
N ALA A 905 74.72 21.56 -45.06
CA ALA A 905 74.78 22.14 -46.39
C ALA A 905 74.47 23.65 -46.42
N GLY A 906 74.03 24.23 -45.30
CA GLY A 906 73.76 25.66 -45.14
C GLY A 906 72.30 25.99 -45.38
N ASN A 907 71.59 26.32 -44.30
CA ASN A 907 70.16 26.71 -44.19
C ASN A 907 69.17 25.61 -43.80
N GLU A 908 69.60 24.46 -43.27
CA GLU A 908 68.68 23.43 -42.78
C GLU A 908 67.75 23.94 -41.68
N LYS A 909 66.46 23.85 -41.95
CA LYS A 909 65.40 24.07 -40.97
C LYS A 909 64.49 22.84 -40.89
N SER A 910 64.44 22.21 -39.74
CA SER A 910 63.82 20.88 -39.57
C SER A 910 63.14 20.76 -38.20
N ILE A 911 62.24 19.77 -38.06
CA ILE A 911 61.73 19.32 -36.76
C ILE A 911 62.29 17.95 -36.45
N ILE A 912 62.74 17.74 -35.21
CA ILE A 912 63.23 16.45 -34.71
C ILE A 912 62.34 16.02 -33.56
N LEU A 913 61.81 14.81 -33.67
CA LEU A 913 61.01 14.12 -32.68
C LEU A 913 61.86 13.02 -32.04
N ALA A 914 62.33 13.22 -30.81
CA ALA A 914 63.26 12.30 -30.14
C ALA A 914 62.51 11.38 -29.17
N LYS A 915 62.53 10.06 -29.40
CA LYS A 915 61.80 9.08 -28.58
C LYS A 915 62.24 9.09 -27.11
N THR A 916 61.26 9.11 -26.20
CA THR A 916 61.45 8.95 -24.75
C THR A 916 60.75 7.68 -24.26
N TYR A 917 60.80 7.41 -22.95
CA TYR A 917 60.17 6.22 -22.36
C TYR A 917 58.64 6.23 -22.50
N SER A 918 58.03 7.42 -22.48
CA SER A 918 56.57 7.60 -22.47
C SER A 918 56.02 8.31 -23.71
N GLY A 919 56.83 8.54 -24.73
CA GLY A 919 56.45 9.31 -25.93
C GLY A 919 57.68 9.88 -26.64
N PHE A 920 57.73 11.20 -26.83
CA PHE A 920 58.87 11.88 -27.50
C PHE A 920 59.01 13.36 -27.12
N GLU A 921 60.20 13.92 -27.33
CA GLU A 921 60.52 15.35 -27.22
C GLU A 921 60.57 16.00 -28.61
N ILE A 922 60.21 17.28 -28.69
CA ILE A 922 60.14 18.06 -29.93
C ILE A 922 61.25 19.11 -29.92
N TYR A 923 62.08 19.08 -30.96
CA TYR A 923 63.14 20.05 -31.21
C TYR A 923 62.96 20.72 -32.57
N LYS A 924 63.21 22.02 -32.62
CA LYS A 924 63.21 22.82 -33.86
C LYS A 924 64.65 23.21 -34.18
N VAL A 925 65.09 22.93 -35.41
CA VAL A 925 66.40 23.30 -35.93
C VAL A 925 66.25 24.49 -36.85
N GLU A 926 67.07 25.53 -36.66
CA GLU A 926 67.14 26.73 -37.49
C GLU A 926 68.61 27.08 -37.77
N ASN A 927 69.23 26.40 -38.75
CA ASN A 927 70.60 26.72 -39.17
C ASN A 927 70.67 28.16 -39.72
N ASN A 928 71.64 28.94 -39.25
CA ASN A 928 71.87 30.33 -39.63
C ASN A 928 72.37 30.53 -41.08
N GLY A 929 72.63 29.45 -41.81
CA GLY A 929 73.12 29.46 -43.19
C GLY A 929 74.60 29.10 -43.33
N ASP A 930 75.26 28.75 -42.23
CA ASP A 930 76.60 28.19 -42.24
C ASP A 930 76.59 26.65 -42.41
N ASN A 931 77.76 26.06 -42.60
CA ASN A 931 77.88 24.62 -42.87
C ASN A 931 77.94 23.76 -41.59
N VAL A 932 77.56 24.29 -40.41
CA VAL A 932 77.68 23.60 -39.12
C VAL A 932 76.47 23.89 -38.23
N ILE A 933 75.69 22.86 -37.90
CA ILE A 933 74.64 22.97 -36.88
C ILE A 933 75.29 23.07 -35.49
N THR A 934 74.93 24.11 -34.75
CA THR A 934 75.38 24.43 -33.40
C THR A 934 74.23 24.35 -32.39
N LYS A 935 74.57 24.40 -31.10
CA LYS A 935 73.60 24.27 -30.01
C LYS A 935 72.53 25.36 -29.99
N ASP A 936 72.90 26.60 -30.31
CA ASP A 936 71.97 27.76 -30.27
C ASP A 936 70.92 27.69 -31.39
N GLU A 937 71.17 26.88 -32.41
CA GLU A 937 70.29 26.66 -33.56
C GLU A 937 69.28 25.53 -33.33
N VAL A 938 69.38 24.80 -32.21
CA VAL A 938 68.47 23.71 -31.85
C VAL A 938 67.66 24.09 -30.62
N LYS A 939 66.40 24.45 -30.84
CA LYS A 939 65.47 24.92 -29.81
C LYS A 939 64.58 23.78 -29.33
N TYR A 940 64.51 23.60 -28.01
CA TYR A 940 63.55 22.70 -27.39
C TYR A 940 62.15 23.33 -27.39
N ILE A 941 61.18 22.62 -27.97
CA ILE A 941 59.80 23.10 -28.11
C ILE A 941 58.91 22.52 -27.00
N GLY A 942 59.06 21.24 -26.68
CA GLY A 942 58.17 20.58 -25.74
C GLY A 942 58.29 19.06 -25.73
N SER A 943 57.38 18.41 -25.01
CA SER A 943 57.31 16.96 -24.86
C SER A 943 55.90 16.44 -25.10
N VAL A 944 55.81 15.24 -25.64
CA VAL A 944 54.57 14.51 -25.85
C VAL A 944 54.66 13.20 -25.07
N SER A 945 53.68 12.93 -24.22
CA SER A 945 53.43 11.59 -23.69
C SER A 945 52.29 10.94 -24.46
N ALA A 946 52.46 9.67 -24.79
CA ALA A 946 51.54 8.93 -25.66
C ALA A 946 51.02 7.67 -24.95
N ASN A 947 49.90 7.14 -25.43
CA ASN A 947 49.36 5.88 -24.95
C ASN A 947 50.32 4.72 -25.23
N ARG A 948 50.22 3.64 -24.43
CA ARG A 948 51.16 2.51 -24.47
C ARG A 948 51.32 1.90 -25.87
N ASP A 949 50.26 1.92 -26.67
CA ASP A 949 50.20 1.33 -28.02
C ASP A 949 50.32 2.37 -29.14
N PHE A 950 50.78 3.59 -28.82
CA PHE A 950 50.99 4.64 -29.82
C PHE A 950 52.18 4.32 -30.72
N ASN A 951 51.98 4.45 -32.03
CA ASN A 951 53.06 4.37 -33.01
C ASN A 951 53.02 5.59 -33.92
N LEU A 952 54.08 6.39 -33.90
CA LEU A 952 54.17 7.59 -34.73
C LEU A 952 54.24 7.21 -36.21
N SER A 953 53.30 7.73 -37.00
CA SER A 953 53.27 7.59 -38.45
C SER A 953 53.17 8.95 -39.14
N ALA A 954 53.29 8.96 -40.47
CA ALA A 954 53.07 10.17 -41.25
C ALA A 954 51.65 10.72 -41.09
N ASP A 955 50.65 9.87 -40.81
CA ASP A 955 49.26 10.29 -40.63
C ASP A 955 49.03 11.11 -39.35
N ASN A 956 49.95 11.00 -38.38
CA ASN A 956 49.94 11.77 -37.13
C ASN A 956 50.62 13.15 -37.27
N ILE A 957 51.13 13.48 -38.45
CA ILE A 957 51.89 14.71 -38.69
C ILE A 957 51.17 15.54 -39.75
N VAL A 958 50.78 16.75 -39.37
CA VAL A 958 50.29 17.75 -40.33
C VAL A 958 51.45 18.68 -40.69
N LEU A 959 51.74 18.73 -41.98
CA LEU A 959 52.82 19.52 -42.56
C LEU A 959 52.30 20.89 -43.02
N ALA A 960 53.19 21.87 -43.12
CA ALA A 960 52.88 23.06 -43.91
C ALA A 960 52.64 22.64 -45.37
N ALA A 961 51.58 23.17 -46.00
CA ALA A 961 51.31 22.91 -47.40
C ALA A 961 52.57 23.23 -48.23
N ALA A 962 53.06 22.26 -49.01
CA ALA A 962 54.21 22.43 -49.89
C ALA A 962 53.84 23.33 -51.09
N SER A 963 53.61 24.61 -50.87
CA SER A 963 53.46 25.57 -51.96
C SER A 963 54.87 26.02 -52.38
N LYS A 964 55.49 25.30 -53.32
CA LYS A 964 56.68 25.82 -54.01
C LYS A 964 56.22 27.00 -54.86
N SER A 965 56.35 28.20 -54.33
CA SER A 965 55.93 29.40 -55.03
C SER A 965 56.87 29.68 -56.20
N LEU A 966 56.33 29.80 -57.40
CA LEU A 966 57.07 30.08 -58.63
C LEU A 966 57.23 31.59 -58.79
N SER A 967 58.36 32.04 -59.35
CA SER A 967 58.45 33.40 -59.89
C SER A 967 57.49 33.55 -61.08
N ALA A 968 57.07 34.78 -61.39
CA ALA A 968 56.13 35.05 -62.47
C ALA A 968 56.66 34.60 -63.84
N ALA A 969 57.98 34.63 -64.04
CA ALA A 969 58.63 34.12 -65.25
C ALA A 969 58.65 32.59 -65.32
N GLN A 970 58.89 31.90 -64.19
CA GLN A 970 58.88 30.44 -64.12
C GLN A 970 57.46 29.87 -64.25
N PHE A 971 56.46 30.60 -63.76
CA PHE A 971 55.06 30.21 -63.84
C PHE A 971 54.62 29.89 -65.29
N ALA A 972 55.01 30.73 -66.26
CA ALA A 972 54.64 30.50 -67.66
C ALA A 972 55.23 29.19 -68.23
N THR A 973 56.44 28.83 -67.80
CA THR A 973 57.12 27.61 -68.25
C THR A 973 56.52 26.36 -67.63
N GLU A 974 56.17 26.41 -66.35
CA GLU A 974 55.55 25.28 -65.65
C GLU A 974 54.07 25.10 -66.01
N ALA A 975 53.33 26.20 -66.24
CA ALA A 975 51.97 26.14 -66.74
C ALA A 975 51.90 25.49 -68.14
N ALA A 976 52.88 25.73 -69.01
CA ALA A 976 52.97 25.12 -70.34
C ALA A 976 53.20 23.60 -70.31
N LYS A 977 53.78 23.07 -69.21
CA LYS A 977 53.98 21.63 -68.98
C LYS A 977 52.74 20.90 -68.47
N GLY A 978 51.62 21.61 -68.26
CA GLY A 978 50.34 21.03 -67.83
C GLY A 978 50.09 20.97 -66.33
N ALA A 979 50.95 21.57 -65.49
CA ALA A 979 50.75 21.64 -64.05
C ALA A 979 49.63 22.62 -63.66
N GLY A 980 48.80 22.27 -62.67
CA GLY A 980 47.73 23.10 -62.11
C GLY A 980 47.84 23.22 -60.59
N GLY A 981 47.18 24.22 -59.99
CA GLY A 981 47.26 24.50 -58.56
C GLY A 981 48.57 25.18 -58.13
N LEU A 982 49.16 25.99 -59.01
CA LEU A 982 50.47 26.61 -58.81
C LEU A 982 50.36 27.88 -57.94
N ASN A 983 51.25 28.00 -56.96
CA ASN A 983 51.39 29.21 -56.14
C ASN A 983 52.47 30.11 -56.75
N LEU A 984 52.23 31.42 -56.78
CA LEU A 984 53.14 32.41 -57.35
C LEU A 984 53.61 33.36 -56.25
N LEU A 985 54.93 33.54 -56.16
CA LEU A 985 55.57 34.54 -55.30
C LEU A 985 56.69 35.23 -56.08
N ASP A 986 56.52 36.51 -56.35
CA ASP A 986 57.50 37.34 -57.06
C ASP A 986 57.35 38.81 -56.65
N THR A 987 58.21 39.72 -57.09
CA THR A 987 58.02 41.16 -56.83
C THR A 987 56.77 41.68 -57.52
N ALA A 988 56.11 42.69 -56.95
CA ALA A 988 54.86 43.23 -57.49
C ALA A 988 55.01 43.69 -58.95
N GLU A 989 56.19 44.22 -59.31
CA GLU A 989 56.51 44.65 -60.67
C GLU A 989 56.68 43.45 -61.63
N ASN A 990 57.33 42.37 -61.21
CA ASN A 990 57.44 41.16 -62.03
C ASN A 990 56.07 40.49 -62.25
N ILE A 991 55.22 40.48 -61.22
CA ILE A 991 53.84 40.00 -61.33
C ILE A 991 53.10 40.83 -62.37
N LYS A 992 53.17 42.17 -62.25
CA LYS A 992 52.55 43.12 -63.17
C LYS A 992 52.98 42.91 -64.61
N GLN A 993 54.29 42.79 -64.86
CA GLN A 993 54.83 42.59 -66.21
C GLN A 993 54.39 41.27 -66.84
N ASN A 994 54.05 40.26 -66.03
CA ASN A 994 53.63 38.94 -66.49
C ASN A 994 52.12 38.69 -66.42
N LEU A 995 51.30 39.69 -66.05
CA LEU A 995 49.85 39.54 -65.86
C LEU A 995 49.12 38.89 -67.04
N ALA A 996 49.51 39.23 -68.27
CA ALA A 996 48.91 38.63 -69.47
C ALA A 996 49.08 37.10 -69.49
N ASN A 997 50.25 36.60 -69.12
CA ASN A 997 50.53 35.16 -69.03
C ASN A 997 49.78 34.50 -67.88
N LEU A 998 49.64 35.20 -66.75
CA LEU A 998 48.86 34.73 -65.59
C LEU A 998 47.38 34.59 -65.95
N ILE A 999 46.81 35.58 -66.64
CA ILE A 999 45.42 35.57 -67.09
C ILE A 999 45.19 34.44 -68.08
N SER A 1000 46.07 34.25 -69.07
CA SER A 1000 45.96 33.15 -70.04
C SER A 1000 46.06 31.76 -69.41
N ASN A 1001 46.55 31.65 -68.18
CA ASN A 1001 46.67 30.39 -67.43
C ASN A 1001 45.95 30.44 -66.07
N LYS A 1002 44.94 31.30 -65.91
CA LYS A 1002 44.27 31.59 -64.63
C LYS A 1002 43.72 30.35 -63.90
N ASP A 1003 43.28 29.34 -64.65
CA ASP A 1003 42.71 28.11 -64.10
C ASP A 1003 43.77 27.23 -63.43
N LYS A 1004 45.05 27.44 -63.75
CA LYS A 1004 46.19 26.73 -63.16
C LYS A 1004 46.72 27.40 -61.89
N ILE A 1005 46.23 28.59 -61.54
CA ILE A 1005 46.69 29.37 -60.38
C ILE A 1005 45.94 28.95 -59.12
N ALA A 1006 46.69 28.64 -58.06
CA ALA A 1006 46.19 28.47 -56.70
C ALA A 1006 46.26 29.79 -55.92
N SER A 1007 47.41 30.46 -55.89
CA SER A 1007 47.57 31.76 -55.24
C SER A 1007 48.61 32.65 -55.93
N ILE A 1008 48.46 33.97 -55.78
CA ILE A 1008 49.39 35.02 -56.23
C ILE A 1008 49.71 35.90 -55.04
N SER A 1009 50.99 36.00 -54.70
CA SER A 1009 51.50 36.86 -53.62
C SER A 1009 52.71 37.66 -54.11
N SER A 1010 52.86 38.88 -53.59
CA SER A 1010 54.07 39.67 -53.79
C SER A 1010 55.12 39.32 -52.73
N SER A 1011 56.37 39.24 -53.14
CA SER A 1011 57.53 38.98 -52.26
C SER A 1011 58.12 40.24 -51.62
N ASP A 1012 57.77 41.41 -52.14
CA ASP A 1012 58.26 42.71 -51.67
C ASP A 1012 57.20 43.54 -50.94
N ASP A 1013 56.05 42.92 -50.64
CA ASP A 1013 54.88 43.52 -49.98
C ASP A 1013 54.36 44.80 -50.67
N LYS A 1014 54.81 45.10 -51.89
CA LYS A 1014 54.32 46.24 -52.67
C LYS A 1014 52.95 45.92 -53.27
N PRO A 1015 52.10 46.94 -53.48
CA PRO A 1015 50.82 46.75 -54.15
C PRO A 1015 51.01 46.23 -55.58
N ILE A 1016 50.28 45.16 -55.94
CA ILE A 1016 50.28 44.64 -57.30
C ILE A 1016 49.36 45.52 -58.14
N ASN A 1017 49.92 46.21 -59.13
CA ASN A 1017 49.17 47.08 -60.02
C ASN A 1017 48.38 46.26 -61.06
N LEU A 1018 47.06 46.41 -61.09
CA LEU A 1018 46.13 45.72 -61.98
C LEU A 1018 45.19 46.73 -62.66
N THR A 1019 44.63 46.38 -63.82
CA THR A 1019 43.42 47.02 -64.35
C THR A 1019 42.17 46.37 -63.78
N ALA A 1020 41.01 47.03 -63.87
CA ALA A 1020 39.75 46.45 -63.39
C ALA A 1020 39.41 45.13 -64.15
N SER A 1021 39.72 45.08 -65.44
CA SER A 1021 39.57 43.87 -66.25
C SER A 1021 40.51 42.75 -65.79
N GLN A 1022 41.77 43.06 -65.46
CA GLN A 1022 42.75 42.08 -64.98
C GLN A 1022 42.38 41.53 -63.60
N LEU A 1023 41.88 42.38 -62.70
CA LEU A 1023 41.33 41.93 -61.42
C LEU A 1023 40.15 40.97 -61.64
N GLY A 1024 39.24 41.28 -62.57
CA GLY A 1024 38.10 40.41 -62.88
C GLY A 1024 38.53 39.01 -63.33
N GLU A 1025 39.59 38.91 -64.14
CA GLU A 1025 40.13 37.63 -64.63
C GLU A 1025 40.89 36.81 -63.57
N LEU A 1026 41.49 37.48 -62.58
CA LEU A 1026 42.30 36.85 -61.52
C LEU A 1026 41.64 36.93 -60.14
N LYS A 1027 40.34 37.26 -60.07
CA LYS A 1027 39.62 37.42 -58.82
C LYS A 1027 39.62 36.11 -58.02
N GLY A 1028 39.92 36.20 -56.72
CA GLY A 1028 40.02 35.03 -55.85
C GLY A 1028 41.31 34.22 -56.02
N LYS A 1029 42.25 34.65 -56.87
CA LYS A 1029 43.58 34.03 -57.03
C LYS A 1029 44.68 34.74 -56.23
N PHE A 1030 44.43 35.91 -55.68
CA PHE A 1030 45.42 36.62 -54.83
C PHE A 1030 45.33 36.14 -53.38
N ALA A 1031 46.46 36.07 -52.68
CA ALA A 1031 46.47 35.71 -51.27
C ALA A 1031 45.70 36.75 -50.42
N PRO A 1032 45.01 36.35 -49.33
CA PRO A 1032 44.20 37.25 -48.52
C PRO A 1032 44.95 38.45 -47.92
N SER A 1033 46.26 38.32 -47.69
CA SER A 1033 47.11 39.39 -47.17
C SER A 1033 47.61 40.38 -48.23
N GLN A 1034 47.36 40.11 -49.52
CA GLN A 1034 47.93 40.88 -50.63
C GLN A 1034 47.20 42.20 -50.85
N THR A 1035 47.97 43.29 -50.95
CA THR A 1035 47.45 44.59 -51.40
C THR A 1035 47.44 44.68 -52.92
N LEU A 1036 46.29 45.03 -53.50
CA LEU A 1036 46.08 45.15 -54.95
C LEU A 1036 45.76 46.60 -55.32
N LYS A 1037 46.54 47.20 -56.20
CA LYS A 1037 46.32 48.57 -56.68
C LYS A 1037 45.66 48.57 -58.04
N ILE A 1038 44.46 49.13 -58.12
CA ILE A 1038 43.70 49.24 -59.36
C ILE A 1038 44.11 50.56 -60.04
N SER A 1039 44.88 50.40 -61.11
CA SER A 1039 45.61 51.45 -61.82
C SER A 1039 44.80 52.15 -62.92
N GLU A 1040 43.67 51.56 -63.33
CA GLU A 1040 42.65 52.27 -64.11
C GLU A 1040 41.79 53.09 -63.17
N ALA A 1041 41.69 54.38 -63.46
CA ALA A 1041 40.70 55.25 -62.88
C ALA A 1041 39.30 54.62 -62.93
N LEU A 1042 38.57 54.70 -61.81
CA LEU A 1042 37.14 54.37 -61.81
C LEU A 1042 36.42 55.29 -62.81
N LYS A 1043 35.80 54.70 -63.82
CA LYS A 1043 35.13 55.43 -64.91
C LYS A 1043 33.70 55.83 -64.56
N ASP A 1044 33.21 56.89 -65.19
CA ASP A 1044 31.87 57.45 -64.94
C ASP A 1044 30.75 56.42 -65.11
N GLY A 1045 29.84 56.40 -64.13
CA GLY A 1045 28.70 55.49 -64.05
C GLY A 1045 29.03 54.00 -63.81
N LYS A 1046 30.27 53.64 -63.47
CA LYS A 1046 30.68 52.24 -63.22
C LYS A 1046 30.76 51.91 -61.73
N THR A 1047 30.30 50.71 -61.38
CA THR A 1047 30.40 50.13 -60.04
C THR A 1047 31.58 49.15 -59.96
N ALA A 1048 32.45 49.31 -58.95
CA ALA A 1048 33.48 48.35 -58.58
C ALA A 1048 33.26 47.87 -57.14
N SER A 1049 33.74 46.66 -56.81
CA SER A 1049 33.51 46.04 -55.50
C SER A 1049 34.81 45.51 -54.88
N ALA A 1050 35.02 45.82 -53.61
CA ALA A 1050 36.20 45.46 -52.82
C ALA A 1050 36.01 44.15 -52.00
N ASP A 1051 35.23 43.22 -52.54
CA ASP A 1051 34.84 41.99 -51.85
C ASP A 1051 36.04 41.03 -51.62
N GLY A 1052 36.44 40.85 -50.36
CA GLY A 1052 37.35 39.79 -49.93
C GLY A 1052 38.85 40.03 -50.18
N GLY A 1053 39.33 41.29 -50.12
CA GLY A 1053 40.76 41.60 -50.27
C GLY A 1053 41.16 42.99 -49.74
N LYS A 1054 42.44 43.36 -49.88
CA LYS A 1054 42.98 44.70 -49.57
C LYS A 1054 43.22 45.47 -50.86
N TYR A 1055 42.41 46.49 -51.15
CA TYR A 1055 42.44 47.20 -52.43
C TYR A 1055 42.90 48.65 -52.29
N ILE A 1056 43.64 49.15 -53.29
CA ILE A 1056 43.93 50.57 -53.48
C ILE A 1056 43.27 51.00 -54.79
N PHE A 1057 42.27 51.86 -54.73
CA PHE A 1057 41.57 52.35 -55.91
C PHE A 1057 42.11 53.72 -56.33
N THR A 1058 42.69 53.82 -57.53
CA THR A 1058 43.16 55.10 -58.07
C THR A 1058 41.98 55.87 -58.68
N LEU A 1059 41.84 57.13 -58.33
CA LEU A 1059 40.75 58.00 -58.77
C LEU A 1059 41.26 59.06 -59.78
N ASP A 1060 40.54 59.27 -60.89
CA ASP A 1060 40.89 60.31 -61.86
C ASP A 1060 40.28 61.67 -61.51
N LYS A 1061 40.86 62.74 -62.06
CA LYS A 1061 40.35 64.10 -61.98
C LYS A 1061 39.13 64.35 -62.89
N ASP A 1062 38.99 63.57 -63.97
CA ASP A 1062 38.01 63.81 -65.03
C ASP A 1062 36.77 62.89 -64.93
N GLU A 1063 36.85 61.84 -64.11
CA GLU A 1063 35.78 60.86 -63.92
C GLU A 1063 34.81 61.28 -62.80
N LYS A 1064 33.51 61.10 -63.02
CA LYS A 1064 32.43 61.48 -62.08
C LYS A 1064 31.54 60.29 -61.76
N ASN A 1065 30.67 60.39 -60.76
CA ASN A 1065 29.66 59.38 -60.39
C ASN A 1065 30.12 57.90 -60.33
N TRP A 1066 31.38 57.61 -60.02
CA TRP A 1066 31.80 56.22 -59.82
C TRP A 1066 31.21 55.65 -58.52
N GLN A 1067 31.06 54.33 -58.43
CA GLN A 1067 30.53 53.66 -57.23
C GLN A 1067 31.47 52.54 -56.77
N LEU A 1068 31.78 52.54 -55.46
CA LEU A 1068 32.53 51.48 -54.79
C LEU A 1068 31.63 50.77 -53.78
N GLU A 1069 31.56 49.45 -53.83
CA GLU A 1069 30.76 48.62 -52.94
C GLU A 1069 31.62 47.68 -52.10
N LYS A 1070 31.16 47.41 -50.86
CA LYS A 1070 31.85 46.54 -49.88
C LYS A 1070 33.25 47.05 -49.51
N PHE A 1071 33.43 48.37 -49.44
CA PHE A 1071 34.70 48.99 -49.05
C PHE A 1071 34.99 48.71 -47.56
N GLY A 1072 36.08 48.01 -47.30
CA GLY A 1072 36.48 47.53 -45.97
C GLY A 1072 37.54 48.38 -45.29
N ALA A 1073 37.94 47.94 -44.10
CA ALA A 1073 38.87 48.69 -43.24
C ALA A 1073 40.30 48.83 -43.81
N ASP A 1074 40.73 47.83 -44.56
CA ASP A 1074 42.06 47.77 -45.17
C ASP A 1074 42.12 48.38 -46.59
N ASP A 1075 40.99 48.81 -47.14
CA ASP A 1075 40.92 49.41 -48.47
C ASP A 1075 41.35 50.88 -48.43
N LYS A 1076 41.97 51.33 -49.52
CA LYS A 1076 42.45 52.69 -49.70
C LYS A 1076 41.93 53.31 -50.99
N LEU A 1077 41.75 54.62 -50.93
CA LEU A 1077 41.47 55.48 -52.07
C LEU A 1077 42.73 56.29 -52.36
N ASP A 1078 43.27 56.12 -53.56
CA ASP A 1078 44.41 56.88 -54.05
C ASP A 1078 43.89 58.11 -54.83
N PHE A 1079 44.06 59.27 -54.22
CA PHE A 1079 43.62 60.56 -54.74
C PHE A 1079 44.72 61.30 -55.51
N SER A 1080 45.90 60.70 -55.70
CA SER A 1080 47.08 61.35 -56.29
C SER A 1080 46.87 61.92 -57.69
N LYS A 1081 45.88 61.42 -58.44
CA LYS A 1081 45.54 61.92 -59.79
C LYS A 1081 44.38 62.92 -59.82
N VAL A 1082 43.72 63.20 -58.70
CA VAL A 1082 42.53 64.07 -58.65
C VAL A 1082 42.89 65.56 -58.79
N PHE A 1083 44.09 65.94 -58.31
CA PHE A 1083 44.69 67.27 -58.50
C PHE A 1083 46.13 67.12 -58.99
N GLU A 1084 46.37 67.39 -60.28
CA GLU A 1084 47.70 67.26 -60.89
C GLU A 1084 48.78 68.10 -60.17
N GLY A 1085 49.92 67.47 -59.91
CA GLY A 1085 51.11 68.12 -59.35
C GLY A 1085 50.96 68.58 -57.90
N LYS A 1086 49.90 68.16 -57.20
CA LYS A 1086 49.60 68.58 -55.84
C LYS A 1086 49.46 67.40 -54.90
N GLN A 1087 50.32 67.36 -53.89
CA GLN A 1087 50.21 66.36 -52.83
C GLN A 1087 49.08 66.76 -51.89
N LEU A 1088 48.17 65.82 -51.64
CA LEU A 1088 47.09 66.01 -50.68
C LEU A 1088 47.56 65.61 -49.29
N SER A 1089 46.99 66.23 -48.26
CA SER A 1089 47.20 65.81 -46.88
C SER A 1089 45.90 65.75 -46.12
N ALA A 1090 45.85 64.94 -45.06
CA ALA A 1090 44.69 64.90 -44.19
C ALA A 1090 44.40 66.30 -43.63
N GLY A 1091 43.17 66.76 -43.85
CA GLY A 1091 42.54 67.86 -43.13
C GLY A 1091 41.78 67.33 -41.92
N GLU A 1092 40.71 68.00 -41.53
CA GLU A 1092 39.89 67.59 -40.39
C GLU A 1092 38.84 66.56 -40.83
N PHE A 1093 38.87 65.37 -40.21
CA PHE A 1093 38.05 64.21 -40.61
C PHE A 1093 36.75 64.04 -39.82
N ASP A 1094 36.48 64.92 -38.85
CA ASP A 1094 35.25 64.90 -38.04
C ASP A 1094 34.72 66.32 -37.81
N LEU A 1095 34.35 66.97 -38.92
CA LEU A 1095 33.97 68.38 -38.93
C LEU A 1095 32.67 68.72 -38.18
N ASN A 1096 31.92 67.72 -37.67
CA ASN A 1096 30.59 67.93 -37.07
C ASN A 1096 30.48 67.55 -35.59
N ALA A 1097 31.53 67.04 -34.94
CA ALA A 1097 31.49 66.69 -33.52
C ALA A 1097 31.37 67.91 -32.57
N ASN A 1098 31.81 69.10 -33.00
CA ASN A 1098 31.95 70.27 -32.12
C ASN A 1098 31.16 71.54 -32.55
N GLY A 1099 30.43 71.52 -33.66
CA GLY A 1099 29.57 72.64 -34.12
C GLY A 1099 30.28 73.91 -34.59
N GLN A 1100 31.62 73.91 -34.72
CA GLN A 1100 32.40 75.02 -35.30
C GLN A 1100 32.60 74.80 -36.81
N LYS A 1101 32.47 75.86 -37.62
CA LYS A 1101 32.72 75.80 -39.07
C LYS A 1101 34.23 75.72 -39.33
N ALA A 1102 34.65 74.88 -40.27
CA ALA A 1102 36.03 74.83 -40.72
C ALA A 1102 36.29 75.78 -41.91
N THR A 1103 37.49 76.35 -41.97
CA THR A 1103 37.98 77.04 -43.17
C THR A 1103 38.54 76.00 -44.13
N LEU A 1104 38.07 76.01 -45.39
CA LEU A 1104 38.58 75.12 -46.43
C LEU A 1104 39.98 75.58 -46.85
N GLN A 1105 40.97 74.72 -46.64
CA GLN A 1105 42.37 74.96 -47.00
C GLN A 1105 42.73 74.22 -48.28
N ASP A 1106 43.61 74.84 -49.04
CA ASP A 1106 44.10 74.29 -50.30
C ASP A 1106 44.94 73.01 -50.08
N GLY A 1107 44.69 71.96 -50.88
CA GLY A 1107 45.41 70.68 -50.81
C GLY A 1107 45.04 69.75 -49.65
N LYS A 1108 43.86 69.93 -49.04
CA LYS A 1108 43.39 69.12 -47.90
C LYS A 1108 42.26 68.16 -48.25
N ILE A 1109 42.20 67.03 -47.54
CA ILE A 1109 41.08 66.08 -47.54
C ILE A 1109 40.33 66.18 -46.23
N TYR A 1110 39.05 66.49 -46.29
CA TYR A 1110 38.16 66.65 -45.15
C TYR A 1110 37.14 65.51 -45.09
N LYS A 1111 36.55 65.30 -43.91
CA LYS A 1111 35.37 64.47 -43.76
C LYS A 1111 34.34 65.10 -42.83
N ALA A 1112 33.07 64.95 -43.21
CA ALA A 1112 31.93 65.49 -42.46
C ALA A 1112 30.73 64.53 -42.49
N GLU A 1113 29.95 64.49 -41.41
CA GLU A 1113 28.68 63.77 -41.35
C GLU A 1113 27.50 64.70 -41.65
N LEU A 1114 26.99 64.67 -42.87
CA LEU A 1114 25.99 65.62 -43.33
C LEU A 1114 24.60 64.97 -43.42
N SER A 1115 23.54 65.76 -43.27
CA SER A 1115 22.16 65.30 -43.51
C SER A 1115 21.54 66.08 -44.66
N PHE A 1116 21.50 65.49 -45.84
CA PHE A 1116 20.89 66.07 -47.04
C PHE A 1116 20.47 64.99 -48.04
N THR A 1117 19.73 65.35 -49.10
CA THR A 1117 19.42 64.42 -50.19
C THR A 1117 20.30 64.79 -51.40
N PRO A 1118 21.18 63.92 -51.89
CA PRO A 1118 22.08 64.24 -52.99
C PRO A 1118 21.31 64.53 -54.29
N SER A 1119 21.87 65.40 -55.14
CA SER A 1119 21.21 65.82 -56.40
C SER A 1119 20.92 64.64 -57.33
N ASN A 1120 21.79 63.64 -57.37
CA ASN A 1120 21.67 62.47 -58.23
C ASN A 1120 20.56 61.48 -57.79
N GLN A 1121 19.92 61.72 -56.63
CA GLN A 1121 18.76 60.96 -56.15
C GLN A 1121 17.46 61.80 -56.10
N GLY A 1122 17.39 62.87 -56.88
CA GLY A 1122 16.20 63.74 -56.98
C GLY A 1122 16.14 64.86 -55.94
N GLY A 1123 17.24 65.16 -55.25
CA GLY A 1123 17.36 66.35 -54.38
C GLY A 1123 17.35 67.67 -55.17
N GLY A 1124 16.76 68.72 -54.61
CA GLY A 1124 16.76 70.06 -55.23
C GLY A 1124 18.17 70.66 -55.31
N ALA A 1125 18.43 71.48 -56.34
CA ALA A 1125 19.76 71.97 -56.74
C ALA A 1125 20.58 72.69 -55.64
N ASN A 1126 19.96 73.17 -54.55
CA ASN A 1126 20.64 73.91 -53.48
C ASN A 1126 20.84 73.09 -52.18
N SER A 1127 20.40 71.83 -52.13
CA SER A 1127 20.38 71.05 -50.88
C SER A 1127 21.77 70.62 -50.39
N GLU A 1128 22.70 70.30 -51.31
CA GLU A 1128 24.08 69.91 -50.99
C GLU A 1128 24.92 71.12 -50.54
N LEU A 1129 24.86 72.22 -51.29
CA LEU A 1129 25.53 73.48 -50.94
C LEU A 1129 25.10 74.00 -49.56
N ASN A 1130 23.80 73.93 -49.24
CA ASN A 1130 23.30 74.34 -47.93
C ASN A 1130 23.81 73.43 -46.79
N ALA A 1131 24.01 72.14 -47.04
CA ALA A 1131 24.60 71.23 -46.06
C ALA A 1131 26.09 71.53 -45.86
N LEU A 1132 26.81 71.83 -46.93
CA LEU A 1132 28.24 72.16 -46.89
C LEU A 1132 28.51 73.51 -46.21
N LYS A 1133 27.67 74.53 -46.45
CA LYS A 1133 27.74 75.85 -45.76
C LYS A 1133 27.50 75.80 -44.26
N LYS A 1134 26.95 74.69 -43.73
CA LYS A 1134 26.82 74.47 -42.29
C LYS A 1134 28.13 74.01 -41.66
N VAL A 1135 29.02 73.42 -42.46
CA VAL A 1135 30.26 72.79 -42.00
C VAL A 1135 31.48 73.63 -42.37
N PHE A 1136 31.44 74.32 -43.51
CA PHE A 1136 32.49 75.23 -43.95
C PHE A 1136 32.10 76.70 -43.78
N GLU A 1137 33.09 77.54 -43.52
CA GLU A 1137 32.94 79.00 -43.57
C GLU A 1137 32.52 79.48 -44.97
N GLU A 1138 31.70 80.53 -45.04
CA GLU A 1138 31.22 81.08 -46.32
C GLU A 1138 32.32 81.79 -47.13
N SER A 1139 33.48 82.02 -46.52
CA SER A 1139 34.67 82.55 -47.18
C SER A 1139 35.90 81.77 -46.73
N PHE A 1140 36.77 81.40 -47.67
CA PHE A 1140 37.93 80.55 -47.43
C PHE A 1140 39.10 80.94 -48.36
N GLU A 1141 40.20 80.17 -48.34
CA GLU A 1141 41.40 80.45 -49.12
C GLU A 1141 41.10 80.54 -50.63
N LYS A 1142 41.45 81.67 -51.26
CA LYS A 1142 41.17 81.90 -52.69
C LYS A 1142 41.91 80.90 -53.56
N GLY A 1143 41.18 80.26 -54.47
CA GLY A 1143 41.67 79.23 -55.38
C GLY A 1143 41.90 77.87 -54.71
N ALA A 1144 41.37 77.65 -53.51
CA ALA A 1144 41.56 76.39 -52.78
C ALA A 1144 40.95 75.20 -53.52
N LYS A 1145 41.73 74.11 -53.53
CA LYS A 1145 41.37 72.81 -54.09
C LYS A 1145 41.40 71.76 -52.98
N ALA A 1146 40.23 71.24 -52.62
CA ALA A 1146 40.10 70.27 -51.53
C ALA A 1146 39.22 69.08 -51.93
N LEU A 1147 39.36 67.99 -51.18
CA LEU A 1147 38.44 66.87 -51.23
C LEU A 1147 37.61 66.82 -49.95
N LEU A 1148 36.36 66.41 -50.09
CA LEU A 1148 35.48 66.16 -48.96
C LEU A 1148 34.84 64.78 -49.10
N ILE A 1149 34.94 63.98 -48.03
CA ILE A 1149 34.20 62.75 -47.86
C ILE A 1149 33.01 63.03 -46.94
N ALA A 1150 31.80 63.03 -47.50
CA ALA A 1150 30.58 63.32 -46.78
C ALA A 1150 29.79 62.04 -46.51
N LYS A 1151 29.61 61.68 -45.24
CA LYS A 1151 28.73 60.58 -44.83
C LYS A 1151 27.31 61.11 -44.70
N ASN A 1152 26.35 60.52 -45.40
CA ASN A 1152 24.97 61.00 -45.39
C ASN A 1152 24.11 60.27 -44.32
N LEU A 1153 23.53 61.02 -43.38
CA LEU A 1153 22.76 60.48 -42.25
C LEU A 1153 21.26 60.26 -42.53
N LYS A 1154 20.72 60.67 -43.69
CA LYS A 1154 19.27 60.69 -43.93
C LYS A 1154 18.78 59.52 -44.81
N GLN A 1155 18.45 58.37 -44.18
CA GLN A 1155 17.41 57.44 -44.64
C GLN A 1155 16.75 56.79 -43.42
N GLU A 1156 15.59 57.29 -42.99
CA GLU A 1156 14.71 56.53 -42.10
C GLU A 1156 14.27 55.26 -42.84
N GLY A 1157 14.72 54.10 -42.37
CA GLY A 1157 14.21 52.80 -42.80
C GLY A 1157 15.11 51.92 -43.69
N ASN A 1158 16.33 52.35 -44.05
CA ASN A 1158 17.27 51.54 -44.84
C ASN A 1158 18.67 51.53 -44.21
N SER A 1159 19.26 50.35 -44.03
CA SER A 1159 20.48 50.13 -43.24
C SER A 1159 21.81 50.31 -44.00
N TYR A 1160 21.86 51.18 -45.02
CA TYR A 1160 23.06 51.41 -45.83
C TYR A 1160 23.64 52.82 -45.58
N SER A 1161 24.85 52.91 -45.04
CA SER A 1161 25.59 54.18 -44.96
C SER A 1161 26.44 54.42 -46.21
N TYR A 1162 26.08 55.42 -47.01
CA TYR A 1162 26.86 55.84 -48.18
C TYR A 1162 27.78 57.02 -47.82
N ASN A 1163 29.03 56.94 -48.26
CA ASN A 1163 30.00 58.03 -48.23
C ASN A 1163 30.11 58.64 -49.63
N TYR A 1164 29.95 59.95 -49.73
CA TYR A 1164 30.00 60.70 -50.98
C TYR A 1164 31.32 61.45 -51.05
N VAL A 1165 32.07 61.29 -52.14
CA VAL A 1165 33.36 61.96 -52.35
C VAL A 1165 33.16 63.15 -53.26
N TYR A 1166 33.33 64.35 -52.72
CA TYR A 1166 33.22 65.61 -53.43
C TYR A 1166 34.59 66.22 -53.68
N LYS A 1167 34.76 66.79 -54.87
CA LYS A 1167 35.86 67.66 -55.27
C LYS A 1167 35.38 69.11 -55.17
N ILE A 1168 36.13 69.91 -54.42
CA ILE A 1168 35.85 71.34 -54.24
C ILE A 1168 36.98 72.12 -54.92
N GLU A 1169 36.63 72.98 -55.87
CA GLU A 1169 37.55 73.85 -56.60
C GLU A 1169 36.99 75.27 -56.67
N ASP A 1170 37.56 76.18 -55.88
CA ASP A 1170 37.17 77.59 -55.91
C ASP A 1170 37.62 78.28 -57.19
N ASP A 1171 36.72 79.07 -57.77
CA ASP A 1171 36.94 79.84 -59.00
C ASP A 1171 37.84 81.09 -58.81
N GLY A 1172 38.38 81.29 -57.61
CA GLY A 1172 39.24 82.41 -57.22
C GLY A 1172 38.51 83.51 -56.46
N ASN A 1173 37.19 83.38 -56.25
CA ASN A 1173 36.39 84.36 -55.52
C ASN A 1173 36.52 84.21 -53.98
N GLY A 1174 36.97 83.05 -53.48
CA GLY A 1174 37.18 82.75 -52.07
C GLY A 1174 35.89 82.50 -51.28
N LYS A 1175 34.84 81.98 -51.92
CA LYS A 1175 33.51 81.69 -51.35
C LYS A 1175 32.98 80.37 -51.87
N LEU A 1176 32.17 79.68 -51.05
CA LEU A 1176 31.60 78.39 -51.44
C LEU A 1176 30.30 78.59 -52.21
N ASP A 1177 30.31 78.30 -53.51
CA ASP A 1177 29.16 78.32 -54.39
C ASP A 1177 28.89 76.95 -55.03
N GLN A 1178 27.70 76.78 -55.61
CA GLN A 1178 27.27 75.49 -56.20
C GLN A 1178 28.20 75.03 -57.33
N GLY A 1179 28.83 75.98 -58.05
CA GLY A 1179 29.76 75.69 -59.14
C GLY A 1179 31.09 75.08 -58.69
N ASP A 1180 31.48 75.29 -57.43
CA ASP A 1180 32.75 74.84 -56.87
C ASP A 1180 32.69 73.38 -56.42
N ILE A 1181 31.49 72.83 -56.20
CA ILE A 1181 31.28 71.48 -55.64
C ILE A 1181 30.94 70.49 -56.77
N LYS A 1182 31.78 69.47 -56.92
CA LYS A 1182 31.59 68.39 -57.91
C LYS A 1182 31.61 67.03 -57.21
N LEU A 1183 30.52 66.26 -57.32
CA LEU A 1183 30.52 64.87 -56.85
C LEU A 1183 31.39 64.01 -57.77
N LEU A 1184 32.41 63.36 -57.19
CA LEU A 1184 33.26 62.41 -57.90
C LEU A 1184 32.71 60.99 -57.83
N GLY A 1185 32.22 60.55 -56.68
CA GLY A 1185 31.68 59.20 -56.56
C GLY A 1185 31.18 58.83 -55.17
N ILE A 1186 30.75 57.57 -55.04
CA ILE A 1186 30.05 57.05 -53.87
C ILE A 1186 30.77 55.79 -53.38
N VAL A 1187 31.03 55.69 -52.08
CA VAL A 1187 31.63 54.53 -51.41
C VAL A 1187 30.64 53.96 -50.39
N ASN A 1188 30.26 52.70 -50.60
CA ASN A 1188 29.41 51.92 -49.70
C ASN A 1188 30.26 50.93 -48.89
N THR A 1189 30.15 51.00 -47.57
CA THR A 1189 31.00 50.26 -46.63
C THR A 1189 30.41 48.93 -46.11
N ASN A 1190 29.20 48.48 -46.53
CA ASN A 1190 28.79 47.08 -46.24
C ASN A 1190 27.65 46.45 -47.06
N SER A 1191 27.63 45.11 -47.04
CA SER A 1191 26.54 44.22 -47.45
C SER A 1191 25.99 43.46 -46.21
N GLY A 1192 25.18 44.12 -45.38
CA GLY A 1192 24.54 43.47 -44.21
C GLY A 1192 24.31 44.41 -43.02
N PHE A 1193 23.22 44.15 -42.28
CA PHE A 1193 22.51 45.10 -41.41
C PHE A 1193 23.20 45.63 -40.13
N GLN A 1194 24.47 45.32 -39.81
CA GLN A 1194 24.98 45.62 -38.44
C GLN A 1194 26.39 46.20 -38.23
N ASN A 1195 27.19 46.51 -39.25
CA ASN A 1195 28.47 47.21 -39.02
C ASN A 1195 28.75 48.29 -40.08
N ASN A 1196 28.50 49.56 -39.76
CA ASN A 1196 28.89 50.68 -40.62
C ASN A 1196 30.37 50.98 -40.39
N TYR A 1197 31.26 50.45 -41.23
CA TYR A 1197 32.66 50.91 -41.24
C TYR A 1197 32.70 52.37 -41.71
N ASP A 1198 33.49 53.18 -41.02
CA ASP A 1198 33.58 54.61 -41.25
C ASP A 1198 34.91 54.96 -41.94
N ILE A 1199 34.87 55.70 -43.06
CA ILE A 1199 36.08 56.01 -43.82
C ILE A 1199 36.94 56.97 -42.97
N THR A 1200 38.19 56.61 -42.73
CA THR A 1200 39.14 57.41 -41.94
C THR A 1200 40.26 57.97 -42.82
N ALA A 1201 41.09 58.85 -42.25
CA ALA A 1201 42.28 59.35 -42.94
C ALA A 1201 43.23 58.21 -43.36
N ALA A 1202 43.24 57.08 -42.66
CA ALA A 1202 44.08 55.92 -43.00
C ALA A 1202 43.64 55.23 -44.30
N ASN A 1203 42.40 55.47 -44.74
CA ASN A 1203 41.86 54.97 -46.01
C ASN A 1203 42.20 55.89 -47.19
N ALA A 1204 42.87 57.02 -47.00
CA ALA A 1204 43.38 57.85 -48.08
C ALA A 1204 44.88 57.58 -48.30
N GLU A 1205 45.29 57.28 -49.53
CA GLU A 1205 46.70 57.28 -49.93
C GLU A 1205 47.06 58.73 -50.31
N LEU A 1206 47.95 59.36 -49.54
CA LEU A 1206 48.27 60.81 -49.55
C LEU A 1206 49.63 61.12 -50.18
#